data_AF-A0A497HNW3-F1
#
_entry.id   AF-A0A497HNW3-F1
#
_cell.length_a   1.000
_cell.length_b   1.000
_cell.length_c   1.000
_cell.angle_alpha   90.00
_cell.angle_beta   90.00
_cell.angle_gamma   90.00
#
_symmetry.space_group_name_H-M   'P 1'
#
loop_
_entity.id
_entity.type
_entity.pdbx_description
1 polymer ?
#
loop_
_entity_poly.entity_id
_entity_poly.type
_entity_poly.pdbx_seq_one_letter_code
_entity_poly.pdbx_strand_id
1 'polypeptide(L)'
;MRKRDLMILVAAILLISPLMPLPRSLGDKANKPDSYGYFWVDSNQPPPTVTYQWLDVKSQGSMINFNQISSPATVSLPFSIPFYGRSYNRIYISAYGYLSFISYTSAYAISIPYTSLPNAVVAVYSSYDAAYRGGGVYYLIGTEGDRRFVAVEWQTDYDQNFEVIIYETGFIKMQYRDVDATYSPYSNGARSCCGIEDHSGTVGTVYCANNGNIRNGLAVVYTLYRTRISYVELRDGDGSSGNFVLAKYKTYHLDVTVSDDGGFSDISEVKVKLGNFTGSPTITYENKNRTFSLSDPRGYLSLVESECDVTTIGEFEAVLTFAFVVNFTYPQNGYINLTIEANALMALESKAYHLTTLFIISRVIVTGVPTFTGSLQGRISDGDFIRGGEEVTMSGLALYYNMTIYSPPNEVFSVYLSDTLGGRWWDNSSSGRKVHITARAPEEDLIWHLVFGVVGIPESSLIMAPIEISLKVDNTPPPSPYNVKVHADSYNDTATEYDDDRDIFITWEADEEEGSGISHFILVVERGTDHINITLPGAELRKYRLSGAPQGRLRIGVKAVDRVGNVGEAEYTQFTVDLTPVEFRLLDPPEKTWITTDSPLIKVEISDPDTEVDGPTVEYALSTDGGITWSDWRNAGAYEKASKIVVELPLTLSEGRKNLIMFRAKDVAGNPYNESPAYSIWVDTTAPQFFDFYPGEEWVTTETVRVRIKVTDAPGVGIDLSKVMYRYSRMGPGSYTSWMPIQGTMDSYGVLTLSTTLQLSPTGQNLIQFKVSDVLGHVGVSPEFIINVDNPPEVSLVSPLPGERYLSNETVPLKCTIKDRDGNPDKLWVTWIVDDVIVGTSQNLTLKGLAPGVHTIVLKVRDSIPLPSHNITRWVRIVIEKPPPSDPFLRDSDSDGIPDGYEEQWGTDPFKADSSMDTDGDGYTNLEEYLAGTDPTRRSSSPSKGLIETSPSAILIAAIAVVIAGLVFLNYYMKRRWKEKLLTLQSVAQAQPAPSQPPPMELPAGMAGVAEGVAPLPPGEQEEYQLKTPVETIYEEALEEGPGGAAVERGEEVQQVAPMPLQTPEAPEVEGAGAAAVAGDEVVG
;
A
#
# COMPACT_ATOMS: atom_id res chain seq x y z
N MET A 1 8.44 34.28 -40.87
CA MET A 1 7.18 34.22 -41.66
C MET A 1 7.19 32.98 -42.56
N ARG A 2 6.06 32.62 -43.19
CA ARG A 2 5.90 31.33 -43.90
C ARG A 2 6.45 31.36 -45.34
N LYS A 3 6.76 30.18 -45.86
CA LYS A 3 7.52 29.94 -47.10
C LYS A 3 6.60 29.73 -48.32
N ARG A 4 5.83 30.76 -48.67
CA ARG A 4 5.08 30.91 -49.93
C ARG A 4 5.37 32.31 -50.50
N ASP A 5 5.03 32.54 -51.76
CA ASP A 5 5.21 33.81 -52.49
C ASP A 5 6.65 34.20 -52.90
N LEU A 6 7.56 33.21 -53.00
CA LEU A 6 8.86 33.36 -53.70
C LEU A 6 9.08 32.26 -54.75
N MET A 7 8.06 31.97 -55.56
CA MET A 7 8.11 30.93 -56.61
C MET A 7 7.60 31.42 -57.98
N ILE A 8 7.52 32.74 -58.19
CA ILE A 8 7.13 33.37 -59.46
C ILE A 8 8.07 34.55 -59.79
N LEU A 9 9.40 34.36 -59.72
CA LEU A 9 10.38 35.37 -60.16
C LEU A 9 11.77 34.83 -60.59
N VAL A 10 11.86 33.58 -61.06
CA VAL A 10 13.15 33.00 -61.55
C VAL A 10 13.10 32.62 -63.03
N ALA A 11 11.90 32.43 -63.61
CA ALA A 11 11.72 32.02 -65.01
C ALA A 11 11.79 33.18 -66.05
N ALA A 12 12.34 34.35 -65.68
CA ALA A 12 12.18 35.59 -66.46
C ALA A 12 13.44 36.49 -66.59
N ILE A 13 14.64 35.98 -66.26
CA ILE A 13 15.91 36.72 -66.47
C ILE A 13 16.91 35.81 -67.22
N LEU A 14 16.57 35.49 -68.47
CA LEU A 14 17.44 34.80 -69.43
C LEU A 14 17.25 35.39 -70.84
N LEU A 15 17.64 36.65 -71.02
CA LEU A 15 17.89 37.27 -72.34
C LEU A 15 18.62 38.63 -72.19
N ILE A 16 19.36 39.02 -73.23
CA ILE A 16 20.21 40.23 -73.38
C ILE A 16 21.61 40.10 -72.74
N SER A 17 22.59 39.83 -73.61
CA SER A 17 24.05 39.83 -73.36
C SER A 17 24.68 41.18 -73.75
N PRO A 18 25.96 41.44 -73.43
CA PRO A 18 27.03 41.03 -74.35
C PRO A 18 28.36 40.59 -73.68
N LEU A 19 29.37 40.34 -74.52
CA LEU A 19 30.73 39.90 -74.20
C LEU A 19 31.48 40.84 -73.23
N MET A 20 32.41 40.28 -72.45
CA MET A 20 33.85 40.60 -72.61
C MET A 20 34.76 39.48 -72.03
N PRO A 21 36.03 39.36 -72.47
CA PRO A 21 36.87 38.19 -72.21
C PRO A 21 37.71 38.30 -70.93
N LEU A 22 38.13 37.15 -70.40
CA LEU A 22 39.28 37.06 -69.49
C LEU A 22 40.61 37.24 -70.27
N PRO A 23 41.73 37.62 -69.62
CA PRO A 23 42.91 38.12 -70.31
C PRO A 23 43.60 37.11 -71.23
N ARG A 24 44.11 37.61 -72.37
CA ARG A 24 44.99 36.85 -73.26
C ARG A 24 46.33 36.55 -72.60
N SER A 25 46.66 35.26 -72.47
CA SER A 25 48.05 34.78 -72.37
C SER A 25 48.19 33.42 -73.07
N LEU A 26 48.43 33.46 -74.39
CA LEU A 26 48.75 32.34 -75.30
C LEU A 26 47.80 31.12 -75.30
N GLY A 27 46.96 30.98 -76.34
CA GLY A 27 46.17 29.75 -76.55
C GLY A 27 45.25 29.68 -77.79
N ASP A 28 44.76 30.82 -78.31
CA ASP A 28 43.66 30.97 -79.28
C ASP A 28 43.74 30.25 -80.66
N LYS A 29 44.70 29.35 -80.92
CA LYS A 29 44.85 28.63 -82.21
C LYS A 29 44.76 27.09 -82.16
N ALA A 30 44.83 26.46 -80.99
CA ALA A 30 44.94 24.99 -80.88
C ALA A 30 43.70 24.17 -81.28
N ASN A 31 42.59 24.80 -81.68
CA ASN A 31 41.28 24.12 -81.76
C ASN A 31 40.34 24.65 -82.87
N LYS A 32 40.90 25.30 -83.90
CA LYS A 32 40.13 25.73 -85.08
C LYS A 32 40.78 25.14 -86.33
N PRO A 33 40.13 24.21 -87.04
CA PRO A 33 40.61 23.79 -88.35
C PRO A 33 40.53 24.95 -89.33
N ASP A 34 41.44 24.94 -90.30
CA ASP A 34 41.34 25.80 -91.48
C ASP A 34 40.27 25.32 -92.47
N SER A 35 40.12 26.02 -93.60
CA SER A 35 39.06 25.74 -94.58
C SER A 35 39.23 24.41 -95.35
N TYR A 36 40.33 23.68 -95.15
CA TYR A 36 40.53 22.32 -95.66
C TYR A 36 40.41 21.24 -94.56
N GLY A 37 40.05 21.63 -93.33
CA GLY A 37 39.85 20.72 -92.20
C GLY A 37 41.07 20.46 -91.33
N TYR A 38 42.27 20.93 -91.72
CA TYR A 38 43.48 20.73 -90.93
C TYR A 38 43.48 21.61 -89.68
N PHE A 39 43.71 21.00 -88.53
CA PHE A 39 44.00 21.63 -87.25
C PHE A 39 45.30 21.02 -86.68
N TRP A 40 45.88 21.65 -85.65
CA TRP A 40 47.00 21.07 -84.92
C TRP A 40 46.66 20.69 -83.47
N VAL A 41 47.39 19.71 -82.94
CA VAL A 41 47.38 19.26 -81.54
C VAL A 41 48.82 19.08 -81.10
N ASP A 42 49.20 19.48 -79.89
CA ASP A 42 50.56 19.30 -79.38
C ASP A 42 50.63 18.40 -78.13
N SER A 43 51.83 18.20 -77.59
CA SER A 43 52.08 17.44 -76.36
C SER A 43 51.98 18.29 -75.08
N ASN A 44 51.57 19.56 -75.18
CA ASN A 44 51.50 20.54 -74.08
C ASN A 44 50.04 20.96 -73.75
N GLN A 45 49.09 20.77 -74.66
CA GLN A 45 47.65 20.94 -74.44
C GLN A 45 47.14 19.98 -73.33
N PRO A 46 45.96 20.23 -72.74
CA PRO A 46 45.19 19.16 -72.11
C PRO A 46 44.78 18.09 -73.16
N PRO A 47 44.45 16.85 -72.75
CA PRO A 47 44.10 15.77 -73.68
C PRO A 47 42.99 16.11 -74.69
N PRO A 48 43.06 15.58 -75.93
CA PRO A 48 44.04 14.62 -76.44
C PRO A 48 45.41 15.26 -76.68
N THR A 49 46.47 14.62 -76.17
CA THR A 49 47.87 15.04 -76.35
C THR A 49 48.59 14.07 -77.28
N VAL A 50 49.39 14.57 -78.22
CA VAL A 50 50.29 13.67 -78.99
C VAL A 50 51.45 13.20 -78.11
N THR A 51 51.67 11.88 -78.06
CA THR A 51 52.86 11.28 -77.45
C THR A 51 54.12 11.67 -78.22
N TYR A 52 55.03 12.40 -77.57
CA TYR A 52 56.39 12.57 -78.06
C TYR A 52 57.14 11.23 -77.98
N GLN A 53 57.63 10.75 -79.11
CA GLN A 53 58.41 9.51 -79.23
C GLN A 53 59.33 9.68 -80.44
N TRP A 54 60.59 10.02 -80.18
CA TRP A 54 61.57 10.31 -81.22
C TRP A 54 61.84 9.12 -82.14
N LEU A 55 61.85 9.35 -83.45
CA LEU A 55 62.27 8.36 -84.44
C LEU A 55 63.73 8.59 -84.84
N ASP A 56 64.57 7.55 -84.81
CA ASP A 56 65.99 7.66 -85.16
C ASP A 56 66.20 7.63 -86.69
N VAL A 57 65.69 8.67 -87.36
CA VAL A 57 65.84 8.89 -88.81
C VAL A 57 67.31 9.02 -89.20
N LYS A 58 68.15 9.59 -88.33
CA LYS A 58 69.59 9.71 -88.54
C LYS A 58 70.33 8.37 -88.64
N SER A 59 70.02 7.36 -87.82
CA SER A 59 70.70 6.04 -87.91
C SER A 59 70.04 5.07 -88.90
N GLN A 60 68.73 5.19 -89.12
CA GLN A 60 67.97 4.27 -89.98
C GLN A 60 67.79 4.78 -91.42
N GLY A 61 67.88 6.09 -91.63
CA GLY A 61 67.60 6.76 -92.91
C GLY A 61 68.84 7.10 -93.75
N SER A 62 68.65 8.02 -94.70
CA SER A 62 69.66 8.50 -95.64
C SER A 62 69.95 9.99 -95.44
N MET A 63 71.23 10.36 -95.31
CA MET A 63 71.66 11.76 -95.26
C MET A 63 71.41 12.48 -96.59
N ILE A 64 70.92 13.71 -96.49
CA ILE A 64 70.70 14.64 -97.59
C ILE A 64 71.91 15.56 -97.75
N ASN A 65 72.49 15.56 -98.95
CA ASN A 65 73.59 16.46 -99.32
C ASN A 65 73.07 17.63 -100.16
N PHE A 66 73.14 18.85 -99.63
CA PHE A 66 72.72 20.06 -100.33
C PHE A 66 73.88 20.65 -101.16
N ASN A 67 73.81 20.53 -102.49
CA ASN A 67 74.83 21.06 -103.41
C ASN A 67 75.07 22.58 -103.26
N GLN A 68 74.02 23.30 -102.88
CA GLN A 68 74.04 24.66 -102.33
C GLN A 68 72.92 24.73 -101.30
N ILE A 69 73.11 25.45 -100.20
CA ILE A 69 72.09 25.60 -99.14
C ILE A 69 70.82 26.32 -99.61
N SER A 70 70.94 27.10 -100.69
CA SER A 70 69.85 27.73 -101.44
C SER A 70 69.25 26.82 -102.54
N SER A 71 69.19 25.51 -102.32
CA SER A 71 68.64 24.51 -103.26
C SER A 71 67.99 23.33 -102.50
N PRO A 72 66.88 22.74 -102.98
CA PRO A 72 66.19 21.67 -102.27
C PRO A 72 66.81 20.29 -102.56
N ALA A 73 66.55 19.34 -101.66
CA ALA A 73 66.57 17.93 -101.99
C ALA A 73 65.18 17.48 -102.45
N THR A 74 65.09 16.77 -103.57
CA THR A 74 63.80 16.25 -104.09
C THR A 74 63.71 14.75 -103.83
N VAL A 75 62.77 14.33 -102.99
CA VAL A 75 62.50 12.91 -102.70
C VAL A 75 61.17 12.54 -103.35
N SER A 76 61.13 11.47 -104.13
CA SER A 76 59.89 10.89 -104.66
C SER A 76 59.48 9.68 -103.82
N LEU A 77 58.19 9.52 -103.58
CA LEU A 77 57.64 8.61 -102.57
C LEU A 77 56.96 7.40 -103.22
N PRO A 78 57.03 6.20 -102.59
CA PRO A 78 56.37 4.97 -103.09
C PRO A 78 54.87 4.90 -102.76
N PHE A 79 54.32 5.96 -102.16
CA PHE A 79 52.91 6.17 -101.88
C PHE A 79 52.56 7.64 -102.12
N SER A 80 51.27 7.96 -102.15
CA SER A 80 50.78 9.33 -102.25
C SER A 80 50.29 9.82 -100.90
N ILE A 81 50.61 11.07 -100.54
CA ILE A 81 50.18 11.75 -99.33
C ILE A 81 49.03 12.71 -99.71
N PRO A 82 47.85 12.64 -99.08
CA PRO A 82 46.85 13.68 -99.15
C PRO A 82 47.27 14.89 -98.30
N PHE A 83 47.26 16.07 -98.89
CA PHE A 83 47.62 17.34 -98.23
C PHE A 83 46.86 18.50 -98.88
N TYR A 84 46.14 19.30 -98.08
CA TYR A 84 45.31 20.42 -98.53
C TYR A 84 44.45 20.12 -99.77
N GLY A 85 43.64 19.04 -99.71
CA GLY A 85 42.71 18.64 -100.77
C GLY A 85 43.37 18.14 -102.07
N ARG A 86 44.70 17.95 -102.08
CA ARG A 86 45.48 17.44 -103.22
C ARG A 86 46.27 16.21 -102.79
N SER A 87 46.78 15.45 -103.76
CA SER A 87 47.55 14.23 -103.53
C SER A 87 48.95 14.35 -104.13
N TYR A 88 49.99 14.02 -103.37
CA TYR A 88 51.39 14.23 -103.74
C TYR A 88 52.25 13.00 -103.46
N ASN A 89 53.07 12.61 -104.43
CA ASN A 89 54.04 11.51 -104.31
C ASN A 89 55.51 12.03 -104.34
N ARG A 90 55.72 13.27 -103.90
CA ARG A 90 57.02 13.96 -103.90
C ARG A 90 57.07 15.04 -102.83
N ILE A 91 58.24 15.21 -102.23
CA ILE A 91 58.58 16.30 -101.32
C ILE A 91 59.89 17.00 -101.74
N TYR A 92 59.93 18.30 -101.53
CA TYR A 92 61.08 19.19 -101.72
C TYR A 92 61.55 19.64 -100.33
N ILE A 93 62.59 19.00 -99.81
CA ILE A 93 63.14 19.23 -98.47
C ILE A 93 64.14 20.39 -98.54
N SER A 94 64.00 21.35 -97.62
CA SER A 94 64.89 22.50 -97.46
C SER A 94 65.88 22.27 -96.31
N ALA A 95 67.11 22.75 -96.47
CA ALA A 95 68.07 22.83 -95.36
C ALA A 95 67.57 23.73 -94.22
N TYR A 96 66.72 24.71 -94.52
CA TYR A 96 66.20 25.71 -93.58
C TYR A 96 65.03 25.22 -92.70
N GLY A 97 64.92 23.92 -92.39
CA GLY A 97 63.93 23.40 -91.42
C GLY A 97 62.48 23.30 -91.91
N TYR A 98 62.25 23.11 -93.21
CA TYR A 98 60.91 22.90 -93.79
C TYR A 98 60.96 22.01 -95.04
N LEU A 99 59.79 21.57 -95.52
CA LEU A 99 59.62 20.96 -96.85
C LEU A 99 58.39 21.53 -97.58
N SER A 100 58.30 21.32 -98.89
CA SER A 100 57.11 21.63 -99.71
C SER A 100 56.74 20.45 -100.59
N PHE A 101 55.45 20.31 -100.93
CA PHE A 101 54.98 19.31 -101.89
C PHE A 101 55.04 19.78 -103.36
N ILE A 102 55.28 21.06 -103.65
CA ILE A 102 55.19 21.61 -105.03
C ILE A 102 56.39 22.41 -105.52
N SER A 103 57.12 23.13 -104.65
CA SER A 103 58.14 24.09 -105.10
C SER A 103 59.13 24.46 -103.99
N TYR A 104 60.24 25.11 -104.34
CA TYR A 104 61.25 25.58 -103.39
C TYR A 104 61.62 27.04 -103.68
N THR A 105 61.99 27.78 -102.64
CA THR A 105 62.72 29.05 -102.77
C THR A 105 63.83 29.13 -101.72
N SER A 106 64.79 30.04 -101.90
CA SER A 106 65.83 30.31 -100.91
C SER A 106 65.33 31.08 -99.68
N ALA A 107 64.03 31.01 -99.36
CA ALA A 107 63.49 31.53 -98.11
C ALA A 107 63.99 30.69 -96.94
N TYR A 108 64.55 31.35 -95.94
CA TYR A 108 65.09 30.74 -94.71
C TYR A 108 64.20 30.99 -93.48
N ALA A 109 63.26 31.93 -93.59
CA ALA A 109 62.22 32.20 -92.63
C ALA A 109 60.88 32.10 -93.37
N ILE A 110 60.07 31.11 -93.01
CA ILE A 110 58.71 30.95 -93.52
C ILE A 110 57.76 31.71 -92.58
N SER A 111 56.63 32.17 -93.12
CA SER A 111 55.48 32.64 -92.35
C SER A 111 54.26 31.87 -92.84
N ILE A 112 53.30 31.57 -91.97
CA ILE A 112 52.14 30.73 -92.34
C ILE A 112 50.83 31.39 -91.85
N PRO A 113 49.81 31.54 -92.74
CA PRO A 113 49.90 31.40 -94.20
C PRO A 113 50.70 32.55 -94.86
N TYR A 114 51.37 32.28 -95.97
CA TYR A 114 52.04 33.32 -96.77
C TYR A 114 52.00 33.02 -98.27
N THR A 115 51.40 33.93 -99.05
CA THR A 115 51.12 33.74 -100.49
C THR A 115 52.36 33.83 -101.41
N SER A 116 53.55 34.02 -100.84
CA SER A 116 54.80 34.13 -101.60
C SER A 116 55.63 32.87 -101.41
N LEU A 117 56.08 32.29 -102.52
CA LEU A 117 56.72 30.98 -102.58
C LEU A 117 57.85 30.79 -101.54
N PRO A 118 57.95 29.60 -100.91
CA PRO A 118 57.30 28.35 -101.31
C PRO A 118 55.91 28.18 -100.69
N ASN A 119 54.98 27.57 -101.44
CA ASN A 119 53.64 27.21 -100.95
C ASN A 119 53.52 25.67 -100.85
N ALA A 120 52.39 25.14 -100.38
CA ALA A 120 52.21 23.74 -99.98
C ALA A 120 53.31 23.29 -98.99
N VAL A 121 53.62 24.13 -98.00
CA VAL A 121 54.75 23.97 -97.08
C VAL A 121 54.35 23.23 -95.81
N VAL A 122 55.28 22.43 -95.31
CA VAL A 122 55.32 21.86 -93.96
C VAL A 122 56.56 22.45 -93.29
N ALA A 123 56.37 23.53 -92.53
CA ALA A 123 57.43 24.20 -91.78
C ALA A 123 57.55 23.53 -90.41
N VAL A 124 58.71 22.93 -90.15
CA VAL A 124 58.96 22.18 -88.91
C VAL A 124 59.64 23.10 -87.89
N TYR A 125 60.68 23.80 -88.32
CA TYR A 125 61.41 24.79 -87.52
C TYR A 125 62.13 25.76 -88.47
N SER A 126 61.37 26.54 -89.24
CA SER A 126 61.97 27.33 -90.33
C SER A 126 62.93 28.38 -89.80
N SER A 127 64.24 28.19 -90.01
CA SER A 127 65.28 29.07 -89.47
C SER A 127 66.53 29.09 -90.33
N TYR A 128 67.28 30.19 -90.25
CA TYR A 128 68.52 30.38 -91.01
C TYR A 128 69.62 29.38 -90.63
N ASP A 129 69.70 29.02 -89.35
CA ASP A 129 70.77 28.19 -88.77
C ASP A 129 70.44 26.68 -88.78
N ALA A 130 69.33 26.26 -89.42
CA ALA A 130 68.82 24.90 -89.34
C ALA A 130 69.77 23.79 -89.85
N ALA A 131 70.75 24.13 -90.70
CA ALA A 131 71.86 23.26 -91.12
C ALA A 131 72.97 24.07 -91.86
N TYR A 132 73.39 25.22 -91.33
CA TYR A 132 74.12 26.24 -92.10
C TYR A 132 75.66 26.12 -92.06
N ARG A 133 76.24 25.47 -91.04
CA ARG A 133 77.68 25.49 -90.72
C ARG A 133 78.26 24.18 -90.14
N GLY A 134 77.46 23.13 -90.02
CA GLY A 134 77.89 21.81 -89.53
C GLY A 134 76.75 20.81 -89.29
N GLY A 135 75.50 21.29 -89.24
CA GLY A 135 74.30 20.47 -89.17
C GLY A 135 74.08 19.56 -90.39
N GLY A 136 73.12 18.65 -90.27
CA GLY A 136 72.80 17.65 -91.29
C GLY A 136 71.32 17.28 -91.30
N VAL A 137 70.81 16.95 -92.49
CA VAL A 137 69.41 16.56 -92.68
C VAL A 137 69.35 15.13 -93.20
N TYR A 138 68.40 14.35 -92.71
CA TYR A 138 68.25 12.91 -92.99
C TYR A 138 66.79 12.63 -93.35
N TYR A 139 66.54 11.60 -94.17
CA TYR A 139 65.17 11.13 -94.41
C TYR A 139 65.08 9.60 -94.39
N LEU A 140 63.93 9.09 -93.95
CA LEU A 140 63.60 7.66 -93.87
C LEU A 140 62.24 7.43 -94.53
N ILE A 141 62.06 6.30 -95.21
CA ILE A 141 60.75 5.83 -95.67
C ILE A 141 60.55 4.45 -95.02
N GLY A 142 59.46 4.29 -94.27
CA GLY A 142 59.26 3.14 -93.39
C GLY A 142 57.81 2.76 -93.17
N THR A 143 57.58 1.85 -92.22
CA THR A 143 56.26 1.30 -91.85
C THR A 143 56.10 1.22 -90.34
N GLU A 144 54.91 1.52 -89.84
CA GLU A 144 54.52 1.42 -88.44
C GLU A 144 53.14 0.74 -88.34
N GLY A 145 53.10 -0.49 -87.85
CA GLY A 145 51.96 -1.38 -88.07
C GLY A 145 51.73 -1.58 -89.57
N ASP A 146 50.47 -1.51 -90.01
CA ASP A 146 50.08 -1.60 -91.42
C ASP A 146 50.24 -0.26 -92.19
N ARG A 147 50.78 0.80 -91.56
CA ARG A 147 50.85 2.17 -92.10
C ARG A 147 52.23 2.51 -92.67
N ARG A 148 52.33 3.12 -93.85
CA ARG A 148 53.59 3.65 -94.41
C ARG A 148 53.81 5.13 -94.06
N PHE A 149 55.07 5.54 -93.92
CA PHE A 149 55.46 6.92 -93.65
C PHE A 149 56.75 7.35 -94.37
N VAL A 150 56.96 8.66 -94.46
CA VAL A 150 58.25 9.31 -94.75
C VAL A 150 58.58 10.26 -93.60
N ALA A 151 59.77 10.12 -93.03
CA ALA A 151 60.27 10.96 -91.94
C ALA A 151 61.49 11.77 -92.41
N VAL A 152 61.69 12.95 -91.82
CA VAL A 152 62.83 13.85 -92.09
C VAL A 152 63.33 14.45 -90.77
N GLU A 153 64.60 14.24 -90.42
CA GLU A 153 65.27 14.80 -89.24
C GLU A 153 66.27 15.89 -89.67
N TRP A 154 66.27 17.03 -88.98
CA TRP A 154 67.28 18.09 -89.09
C TRP A 154 68.06 18.17 -87.76
N GLN A 155 69.39 18.14 -87.84
CA GLN A 155 70.30 18.56 -86.77
C GLN A 155 70.92 19.90 -87.18
N THR A 156 70.85 20.92 -86.32
CA THR A 156 71.41 22.25 -86.56
C THR A 156 72.86 22.39 -86.10
N ASP A 157 73.48 23.51 -86.44
CA ASP A 157 74.85 23.87 -86.03
C ASP A 157 74.98 24.15 -84.52
N TYR A 158 73.86 24.26 -83.82
CA TYR A 158 73.75 24.49 -82.38
C TYR A 158 73.25 23.23 -81.63
N ASP A 159 73.42 22.05 -82.26
CA ASP A 159 72.92 20.74 -81.79
C ASP A 159 71.40 20.69 -81.50
N GLN A 160 70.62 21.59 -82.12
CA GLN A 160 69.16 21.53 -82.06
C GLN A 160 68.69 20.43 -83.02
N ASN A 161 67.81 19.55 -82.58
CA ASN A 161 67.35 18.37 -83.29
C ASN A 161 65.82 18.35 -83.37
N PHE A 162 65.28 18.39 -84.58
CA PHE A 162 63.84 18.36 -84.84
C PHE A 162 63.51 17.53 -86.09
N GLU A 163 62.33 16.92 -86.12
CA GLU A 163 61.91 16.05 -87.22
C GLU A 163 60.45 16.26 -87.62
N VAL A 164 60.07 15.74 -88.80
CA VAL A 164 58.68 15.52 -89.18
C VAL A 164 58.49 14.13 -89.78
N ILE A 165 57.44 13.44 -89.34
CA ILE A 165 56.98 12.14 -89.84
C ILE A 165 55.65 12.38 -90.55
N ILE A 166 55.55 12.00 -91.82
CA ILE A 166 54.34 12.15 -92.63
C ILE A 166 53.90 10.77 -93.11
N TYR A 167 52.72 10.35 -92.65
CA TYR A 167 52.12 9.06 -93.00
C TYR A 167 51.38 9.15 -94.34
N GLU A 168 51.19 8.01 -95.01
CA GLU A 168 50.43 7.94 -96.27
C GLU A 168 48.97 8.40 -96.12
N THR A 169 48.44 8.40 -94.89
CA THR A 169 47.11 8.93 -94.53
C THR A 169 47.01 10.46 -94.56
N GLY A 170 48.13 11.18 -94.70
CA GLY A 170 48.17 12.65 -94.58
C GLY A 170 48.30 13.17 -93.15
N PHE A 171 48.43 12.27 -92.17
CA PHE A 171 48.80 12.60 -90.79
C PHE A 171 50.26 13.08 -90.74
N ILE A 172 50.51 14.25 -90.15
CA ILE A 172 51.83 14.87 -90.06
C ILE A 172 52.18 15.05 -88.59
N LYS A 173 53.28 14.46 -88.11
CA LYS A 173 53.80 14.57 -86.74
C LYS A 173 55.17 15.24 -86.74
N MET A 174 55.26 16.48 -86.28
CA MET A 174 56.52 17.17 -86.00
C MET A 174 56.98 16.85 -84.57
N GLN A 175 58.29 16.68 -84.34
CA GLN A 175 58.85 16.42 -83.01
C GLN A 175 60.16 17.20 -82.79
N TYR A 176 60.46 17.51 -81.53
CA TYR A 176 61.57 18.38 -81.13
C TYR A 176 62.34 17.76 -79.96
N ARG A 177 63.47 17.11 -80.23
CA ARG A 177 64.31 16.47 -79.19
C ARG A 177 65.05 17.54 -78.41
N ASP A 178 65.77 18.38 -79.14
CA ASP A 178 66.69 19.38 -78.61
C ASP A 178 66.40 20.70 -79.33
N VAL A 179 65.89 21.72 -78.65
CA VAL A 179 65.64 23.05 -79.26
C VAL A 179 65.99 24.21 -78.34
N ASP A 180 66.15 23.97 -77.04
CA ASP A 180 66.72 24.92 -76.09
C ASP A 180 68.26 24.90 -76.21
N ALA A 181 68.81 25.90 -76.90
CA ALA A 181 70.24 26.06 -77.12
C ALA A 181 70.68 27.47 -76.71
N THR A 182 71.44 27.58 -75.61
CA THR A 182 71.80 28.84 -74.92
C THR A 182 72.43 29.92 -75.81
N TYR A 183 73.04 29.54 -76.92
CA TYR A 183 73.74 30.44 -77.85
C TYR A 183 73.00 30.66 -79.19
N SER A 184 71.86 29.98 -79.42
CA SER A 184 71.09 30.09 -80.67
C SER A 184 70.06 31.23 -80.58
N PRO A 185 70.07 32.21 -81.51
CA PRO A 185 69.01 33.24 -81.58
C PRO A 185 67.66 32.67 -82.02
N TYR A 186 67.62 31.40 -82.44
CA TYR A 186 66.41 30.64 -82.75
C TYR A 186 65.93 29.76 -81.60
N SER A 187 66.66 29.68 -80.47
CA SER A 187 66.36 28.83 -79.32
C SER A 187 64.89 28.80 -78.92
N ASN A 188 64.36 27.61 -78.63
CA ASN A 188 62.94 27.37 -78.32
C ASN A 188 61.95 27.85 -79.42
N GLY A 189 62.41 28.05 -80.66
CA GLY A 189 61.61 28.63 -81.73
C GLY A 189 61.42 30.16 -81.64
N ALA A 190 62.27 30.88 -80.90
CA ALA A 190 62.18 32.34 -80.70
C ALA A 190 62.16 33.17 -82.00
N ARG A 191 62.71 32.64 -83.09
CA ARG A 191 62.72 33.25 -84.44
C ARG A 191 62.37 32.25 -85.55
N SER A 192 61.54 31.25 -85.22
CA SER A 192 61.22 30.11 -86.07
C SER A 192 59.72 30.05 -86.39
N CYS A 193 59.36 29.40 -87.50
CA CYS A 193 57.99 29.06 -87.84
C CYS A 193 57.78 27.54 -87.83
N CYS A 194 56.70 27.11 -87.17
CA CYS A 194 56.16 25.75 -87.23
C CYS A 194 54.69 25.84 -87.66
N GLY A 195 54.31 25.10 -88.71
CA GLY A 195 52.99 25.16 -89.32
C GLY A 195 52.91 24.40 -90.64
N ILE A 196 51.71 24.28 -91.19
CA ILE A 196 51.47 23.77 -92.54
C ILE A 196 50.62 24.76 -93.34
N GLU A 197 50.76 24.78 -94.67
CA GLU A 197 49.92 25.63 -95.53
C GLU A 197 49.61 25.03 -96.89
N ASP A 198 48.58 25.57 -97.52
CA ASP A 198 48.03 25.11 -98.78
C ASP A 198 48.90 25.49 -100.00
N HIS A 199 48.61 24.88 -101.15
CA HIS A 199 49.28 25.15 -102.42
C HIS A 199 49.25 26.61 -102.91
N SER A 200 48.34 27.45 -102.42
CA SER A 200 48.24 28.88 -102.73
C SER A 200 48.85 29.80 -101.66
N GLY A 201 49.25 29.27 -100.50
CA GLY A 201 49.73 30.08 -99.36
C GLY A 201 48.67 31.05 -98.83
N THR A 202 47.38 30.80 -99.11
CA THR A 202 46.25 31.62 -98.62
C THR A 202 45.60 31.03 -97.38
N VAL A 203 45.69 29.70 -97.22
CA VAL A 203 45.15 28.95 -96.10
C VAL A 203 46.30 28.20 -95.43
N GLY A 204 46.44 28.33 -94.11
CA GLY A 204 47.53 27.70 -93.39
C GLY A 204 47.34 27.71 -91.88
N THR A 205 47.73 26.60 -91.28
CA THR A 205 47.54 26.27 -89.87
C THR A 205 48.91 26.32 -89.18
N VAL A 206 49.14 27.41 -88.44
CA VAL A 206 50.43 27.74 -87.79
C VAL A 206 50.38 27.50 -86.28
N TYR A 207 51.42 26.83 -85.78
CA TYR A 207 51.64 26.50 -84.37
C TYR A 207 52.50 27.57 -83.67
N CYS A 208 53.73 27.75 -84.15
CA CYS A 208 54.71 28.71 -83.62
C CYS A 208 55.11 29.68 -84.73
N ALA A 209 55.26 30.96 -84.39
CA ALA A 209 55.82 31.97 -85.28
C ALA A 209 56.55 33.03 -84.44
N ASN A 210 57.88 32.98 -84.43
CA ASN A 210 58.78 33.98 -83.83
C ASN A 210 58.45 34.32 -82.36
N ASN A 211 58.09 33.31 -81.54
CA ASN A 211 57.53 33.54 -80.20
C ASN A 211 58.15 32.70 -79.06
N GLY A 212 58.96 31.67 -79.34
CA GLY A 212 59.65 30.90 -78.31
C GLY A 212 58.82 29.77 -77.67
N ASN A 213 57.80 29.27 -78.36
CA ASN A 213 56.87 28.26 -77.83
C ASN A 213 57.32 26.79 -78.01
N ILE A 214 58.38 26.51 -78.77
CA ILE A 214 58.84 25.14 -79.06
C ILE A 214 59.81 24.69 -77.95
N ARG A 215 59.69 23.46 -77.43
CA ARG A 215 60.49 22.97 -76.28
C ARG A 215 61.08 21.57 -76.56
N ASN A 216 62.11 21.20 -75.82
CA ASN A 216 62.64 19.82 -75.83
C ASN A 216 61.53 18.85 -75.37
N GLY A 217 61.37 17.73 -76.08
CA GLY A 217 60.30 16.77 -75.83
C GLY A 217 58.93 17.17 -76.36
N LEU A 218 58.82 18.24 -77.16
CA LEU A 218 57.56 18.63 -77.79
C LEU A 218 57.25 17.76 -79.03
N ALA A 219 55.99 17.37 -79.18
CA ALA A 219 55.43 16.89 -80.45
C ALA A 219 54.23 17.74 -80.88
N VAL A 220 54.04 17.93 -82.18
CA VAL A 220 52.90 18.65 -82.79
C VAL A 220 52.37 17.85 -83.98
N VAL A 221 51.09 17.48 -83.96
CA VAL A 221 50.39 16.76 -85.02
C VAL A 221 49.47 17.68 -85.81
N TYR A 222 49.34 17.42 -87.11
CA TYR A 222 48.31 17.95 -87.98
C TYR A 222 47.55 16.79 -88.62
N THR A 223 46.21 16.81 -88.54
CA THR A 223 45.34 15.73 -89.01
C THR A 223 43.96 16.26 -89.43
N LEU A 224 43.13 15.37 -89.99
CA LEU A 224 41.73 15.61 -90.38
C LEU A 224 40.73 14.92 -89.43
N TYR A 225 41.04 13.71 -88.95
CA TYR A 225 40.11 12.85 -88.18
C TYR A 225 40.44 12.79 -86.69
N ARG A 226 39.41 12.57 -85.85
CA ARG A 226 39.52 12.39 -84.40
C ARG A 226 38.60 11.27 -83.90
N THR A 227 39.19 10.34 -83.15
CA THR A 227 38.46 9.45 -82.25
C THR A 227 38.01 10.24 -81.02
N ARG A 228 36.81 9.97 -80.52
CA ARG A 228 36.18 10.63 -79.37
C ARG A 228 35.56 9.58 -78.47
N ILE A 229 35.70 9.77 -77.16
CA ILE A 229 34.84 9.12 -76.17
C ILE A 229 33.88 10.22 -75.72
N SER A 230 32.63 10.16 -76.19
CA SER A 230 31.64 11.25 -76.08
C SER A 230 30.89 11.22 -74.76
N TYR A 231 30.64 10.04 -74.21
CA TYR A 231 29.88 9.87 -72.96
C TYR A 231 30.33 8.62 -72.19
N VAL A 232 30.24 8.67 -70.86
CA VAL A 232 30.57 7.58 -69.94
C VAL A 232 29.61 7.64 -68.75
N GLU A 233 28.90 6.56 -68.46
CA GLU A 233 27.89 6.50 -67.38
C GLU A 233 27.86 5.12 -66.72
N LEU A 234 27.58 5.07 -65.42
CA LEU A 234 27.25 3.84 -64.70
C LEU A 234 25.73 3.80 -64.51
N ARG A 235 25.01 2.98 -65.29
CA ARG A 235 23.53 2.99 -65.38
C ARG A 235 22.84 2.70 -64.05
N ASP A 236 23.47 1.89 -63.22
CA ASP A 236 22.88 1.22 -62.05
C ASP A 236 23.70 1.44 -60.76
N GLY A 237 24.54 2.48 -60.73
CA GLY A 237 25.32 2.83 -59.54
C GLY A 237 24.46 3.15 -58.32
N ASP A 238 24.91 2.69 -57.15
CA ASP A 238 24.21 2.95 -55.88
C ASP A 238 24.63 4.30 -55.27
N GLY A 239 23.97 4.67 -54.16
CA GLY A 239 24.25 5.91 -53.43
C GLY A 239 23.61 7.16 -54.05
N SER A 240 23.66 8.28 -53.34
CA SER A 240 23.04 9.55 -53.74
C SER A 240 23.69 10.23 -54.96
N SER A 241 24.86 9.73 -55.38
CA SER A 241 25.63 10.20 -56.54
C SER A 241 25.66 9.21 -57.71
N GLY A 242 24.92 8.10 -57.64
CA GLY A 242 24.74 7.15 -58.76
C GLY A 242 26.03 6.47 -59.25
N ASN A 243 27.07 6.41 -58.41
CA ASN A 243 28.41 5.98 -58.81
C ASN A 243 29.07 5.02 -57.82
N PHE A 244 28.33 4.50 -56.83
CA PHE A 244 28.88 3.52 -55.88
C PHE A 244 28.77 2.12 -56.48
N VAL A 245 29.84 1.34 -56.32
CA VAL A 245 29.94 -0.05 -56.79
C VAL A 245 30.32 -0.93 -55.61
N LEU A 246 29.39 -1.79 -55.19
CA LEU A 246 29.46 -2.54 -53.94
C LEU A 246 29.85 -4.01 -54.21
N ALA A 247 30.91 -4.49 -53.55
CA ALA A 247 31.47 -5.80 -53.84
C ALA A 247 30.49 -6.95 -53.54
N LYS A 248 30.25 -7.83 -54.52
CA LYS A 248 29.28 -8.93 -54.48
C LYS A 248 27.81 -8.52 -54.26
N TYR A 249 27.44 -7.25 -54.45
CA TYR A 249 26.05 -6.79 -54.27
C TYR A 249 25.15 -7.15 -55.47
N LYS A 250 25.59 -6.84 -56.70
CA LYS A 250 24.87 -7.06 -57.96
C LYS A 250 25.83 -6.96 -59.16
N THR A 251 25.34 -7.24 -60.38
CA THR A 251 25.99 -6.80 -61.63
C THR A 251 25.84 -5.29 -61.78
N TYR A 252 26.87 -4.63 -62.30
CA TYR A 252 26.90 -3.21 -62.63
C TYR A 252 27.19 -2.99 -64.11
N HIS A 253 26.54 -2.01 -64.72
CA HIS A 253 26.59 -1.72 -66.15
C HIS A 253 27.22 -0.35 -66.42
N LEU A 254 28.43 -0.35 -67.00
CA LEU A 254 29.10 0.86 -67.46
C LEU A 254 28.90 1.04 -68.97
N ASP A 255 28.28 2.15 -69.36
CA ASP A 255 28.21 2.60 -70.75
C ASP A 255 29.42 3.45 -71.12
N VAL A 256 29.95 3.21 -72.32
CA VAL A 256 30.98 4.02 -72.96
C VAL A 256 30.51 4.32 -74.39
N THR A 257 30.29 5.59 -74.70
CA THR A 257 29.96 6.03 -76.06
C THR A 257 31.23 6.50 -76.76
N VAL A 258 31.50 5.94 -77.93
CA VAL A 258 32.67 6.26 -78.75
C VAL A 258 32.26 6.63 -80.17
N SER A 259 32.95 7.60 -80.75
CA SER A 259 32.76 8.02 -82.15
C SER A 259 34.09 8.31 -82.83
N ASP A 260 34.11 8.21 -84.15
CA ASP A 260 35.24 8.65 -84.98
C ASP A 260 34.76 9.53 -86.14
N ASP A 261 35.51 10.60 -86.44
CA ASP A 261 35.23 11.49 -87.57
C ASP A 261 35.30 10.74 -88.95
N GLY A 262 35.89 9.53 -89.01
CA GLY A 262 35.95 8.65 -90.20
C GLY A 262 34.90 7.52 -90.23
N GLY A 263 34.49 6.97 -89.07
CA GLY A 263 33.47 5.92 -88.95
C GLY A 263 33.72 4.95 -87.79
N PHE A 264 32.68 4.36 -87.20
CA PHE A 264 32.83 3.40 -86.10
C PHE A 264 33.58 2.11 -86.53
N SER A 265 33.60 1.79 -87.83
CA SER A 265 34.43 0.72 -88.40
C SER A 265 35.93 0.92 -88.20
N ASP A 266 36.37 2.17 -88.02
CA ASP A 266 37.79 2.51 -87.90
C ASP A 266 38.30 2.37 -86.47
N ILE A 267 37.40 2.24 -85.47
CA ILE A 267 37.74 1.91 -84.10
C ILE A 267 38.04 0.41 -84.01
N SER A 268 39.25 0.05 -83.59
CA SER A 268 39.71 -1.34 -83.52
C SER A 268 39.35 -2.02 -82.19
N GLU A 269 39.47 -1.28 -81.08
CA GLU A 269 39.20 -1.77 -79.73
C GLU A 269 38.82 -0.63 -78.77
N VAL A 270 38.07 -0.98 -77.71
CA VAL A 270 37.75 -0.10 -76.58
C VAL A 270 38.11 -0.82 -75.29
N LYS A 271 38.96 -0.20 -74.47
CA LYS A 271 39.47 -0.75 -73.20
C LYS A 271 38.97 0.07 -72.02
N VAL A 272 38.39 -0.59 -71.04
CA VAL A 272 37.90 -0.03 -69.79
C VAL A 272 38.73 -0.59 -68.64
N LYS A 273 39.60 0.25 -68.06
CA LYS A 273 40.49 -0.11 -66.96
C LYS A 273 40.01 0.51 -65.66
N LEU A 274 39.70 -0.33 -64.67
CA LEU A 274 39.19 0.10 -63.37
C LEU A 274 40.37 0.21 -62.38
N GLY A 275 40.94 1.41 -62.28
CA GLY A 275 42.02 1.75 -61.36
C GLY A 275 43.37 2.00 -62.03
N ASN A 276 44.28 2.57 -61.25
CA ASN A 276 45.64 2.91 -61.70
C ASN A 276 46.71 2.34 -60.75
N PHE A 277 46.67 1.02 -60.54
CA PHE A 277 47.63 0.26 -59.74
C PHE A 277 48.14 -0.97 -60.51
N THR A 278 49.21 -1.59 -60.01
CA THR A 278 49.80 -2.79 -60.62
C THR A 278 48.82 -3.96 -60.57
N GLY A 279 48.35 -4.40 -61.74
CA GLY A 279 47.30 -5.41 -61.86
C GLY A 279 45.87 -4.87 -61.73
N SER A 280 45.62 -3.60 -62.04
CA SER A 280 44.23 -3.12 -62.21
C SER A 280 43.50 -3.87 -63.32
N PRO A 281 42.27 -4.34 -63.07
CA PRO A 281 41.51 -5.13 -64.03
C PRO A 281 41.12 -4.28 -65.25
N THR A 282 41.18 -4.88 -66.43
CA THR A 282 40.86 -4.24 -67.71
C THR A 282 39.89 -5.09 -68.51
N ILE A 283 38.70 -4.54 -68.80
CA ILE A 283 37.73 -5.13 -69.71
C ILE A 283 38.02 -4.59 -71.12
N THR A 284 38.06 -5.44 -72.14
CA THR A 284 38.36 -5.05 -73.53
C THR A 284 37.25 -5.52 -74.46
N TYR A 285 36.74 -4.62 -75.29
CA TYR A 285 35.95 -4.94 -76.48
C TYR A 285 36.84 -4.86 -77.73
N GLU A 286 36.84 -5.92 -78.56
CA GLU A 286 37.50 -5.94 -79.87
C GLU A 286 36.46 -5.82 -80.99
N ASN A 287 36.52 -4.74 -81.79
CA ASN A 287 35.47 -4.44 -82.77
C ASN A 287 35.45 -5.41 -83.96
N LYS A 288 36.61 -5.97 -84.31
CA LYS A 288 36.78 -6.89 -85.44
C LYS A 288 36.00 -8.20 -85.26
N ASN A 289 35.98 -8.73 -84.04
CA ASN A 289 35.32 -9.99 -83.69
C ASN A 289 34.04 -9.78 -82.85
N ARG A 290 33.77 -8.55 -82.40
CA ARG A 290 32.68 -8.15 -81.50
C ARG A 290 32.68 -8.89 -80.17
N THR A 291 33.86 -9.09 -79.60
CA THR A 291 34.09 -9.88 -78.37
C THR A 291 34.43 -8.99 -77.19
N PHE A 292 33.86 -9.31 -76.02
CA PHE A 292 34.29 -8.77 -74.73
C PHE A 292 35.26 -9.74 -74.04
N SER A 293 36.16 -9.23 -73.21
CA SER A 293 37.11 -10.05 -72.44
C SER A 293 37.62 -9.31 -71.19
N LEU A 294 37.99 -10.04 -70.14
CA LEU A 294 38.54 -9.48 -68.89
C LEU A 294 39.99 -9.93 -68.68
N SER A 295 40.89 -8.96 -68.54
CA SER A 295 42.26 -9.17 -68.05
C SER A 295 42.33 -8.76 -66.58
N ASP A 296 42.27 -9.76 -65.69
CA ASP A 296 42.38 -9.58 -64.25
C ASP A 296 43.15 -10.76 -63.60
N PRO A 297 44.47 -10.62 -63.36
CA PRO A 297 45.29 -11.67 -62.78
C PRO A 297 45.12 -11.83 -61.25
N ARG A 298 44.16 -11.14 -60.62
CA ARG A 298 43.94 -11.15 -59.17
C ARG A 298 42.48 -11.36 -58.75
N GLY A 299 41.56 -11.52 -59.69
CA GLY A 299 40.15 -11.83 -59.42
C GLY A 299 39.43 -10.72 -58.65
N TYR A 300 39.76 -9.47 -58.95
CA TYR A 300 39.12 -8.27 -58.41
C TYR A 300 37.72 -8.01 -59.01
N LEU A 301 37.50 -8.41 -60.26
CA LEU A 301 36.21 -8.37 -60.96
C LEU A 301 35.74 -9.78 -61.36
N SER A 302 34.50 -9.85 -61.83
CA SER A 302 33.96 -10.96 -62.62
C SER A 302 33.13 -10.36 -63.75
N LEU A 303 33.46 -10.70 -65.00
CA LEU A 303 32.79 -10.20 -66.20
C LEU A 303 31.47 -10.96 -66.40
N VAL A 304 30.41 -10.23 -66.79
CA VAL A 304 29.10 -10.82 -67.09
C VAL A 304 28.85 -10.66 -68.59
N GLU A 305 29.52 -11.50 -69.39
CA GLU A 305 29.53 -11.40 -70.87
C GLU A 305 28.12 -11.45 -71.49
N SER A 306 27.15 -12.09 -70.83
CA SER A 306 25.74 -12.16 -71.23
C SER A 306 24.97 -10.84 -71.08
N GLU A 307 25.52 -9.86 -70.37
CA GLU A 307 24.94 -8.53 -70.11
C GLU A 307 25.75 -7.39 -70.78
N CYS A 308 26.79 -7.73 -71.55
CA CYS A 308 27.56 -6.79 -72.37
C CYS A 308 26.93 -6.62 -73.77
N ASP A 309 26.90 -5.40 -74.32
CA ASP A 309 26.29 -5.09 -75.63
C ASP A 309 27.02 -3.97 -76.40
N VAL A 310 26.83 -3.89 -77.72
CA VAL A 310 27.28 -2.78 -78.57
C VAL A 310 26.18 -2.32 -79.53
N THR A 311 25.64 -1.14 -79.26
CA THR A 311 24.59 -0.47 -80.06
C THR A 311 25.19 0.67 -80.89
N THR A 312 25.22 0.51 -82.22
CA THR A 312 25.73 1.53 -83.17
C THR A 312 24.71 2.62 -83.46
N ILE A 313 25.12 3.88 -83.36
CA ILE A 313 24.33 5.09 -83.64
C ILE A 313 24.80 5.66 -84.99
N GLY A 314 24.16 5.22 -86.07
CA GLY A 314 24.56 5.57 -87.44
C GLY A 314 25.89 4.93 -87.85
N GLU A 315 26.66 5.61 -88.70
CA GLU A 315 27.93 5.10 -89.24
C GLU A 315 29.15 5.52 -88.39
N PHE A 316 29.01 6.51 -87.50
CA PHE A 316 30.14 7.21 -86.86
C PHE A 316 30.25 7.01 -85.33
N GLU A 317 29.20 6.56 -84.64
CA GLU A 317 29.15 6.47 -83.18
C GLU A 317 28.58 5.11 -82.71
N ALA A 318 28.96 4.66 -81.52
CA ALA A 318 28.37 3.50 -80.86
C ALA A 318 28.43 3.61 -79.33
N VAL A 319 27.44 3.03 -78.66
CA VAL A 319 27.43 2.82 -77.20
C VAL A 319 27.84 1.37 -76.92
N LEU A 320 28.82 1.19 -76.03
CA LEU A 320 29.28 -0.10 -75.55
C LEU A 320 28.91 -0.23 -74.07
N THR A 321 28.11 -1.24 -73.72
CA THR A 321 27.76 -1.57 -72.34
C THR A 321 28.67 -2.68 -71.83
N PHE A 322 29.37 -2.43 -70.72
CA PHE A 322 30.26 -3.37 -70.04
C PHE A 322 29.66 -3.78 -68.68
N ALA A 323 29.27 -5.06 -68.54
CA ALA A 323 28.63 -5.59 -67.33
C ALA A 323 29.60 -6.40 -66.46
N PHE A 324 29.70 -6.07 -65.17
CA PHE A 324 30.65 -6.71 -64.24
C PHE A 324 30.20 -6.71 -62.77
N VAL A 325 30.75 -7.63 -61.98
CA VAL A 325 30.62 -7.70 -60.51
C VAL A 325 31.98 -7.43 -59.88
N VAL A 326 32.06 -6.58 -58.85
CA VAL A 326 33.27 -6.38 -58.04
C VAL A 326 33.35 -7.46 -56.94
N ASN A 327 34.55 -7.97 -56.65
CA ASN A 327 34.80 -8.93 -55.58
C ASN A 327 35.39 -8.25 -54.33
N PHE A 328 35.19 -8.83 -53.14
CA PHE A 328 35.77 -8.31 -51.88
C PHE A 328 37.31 -8.19 -51.90
N THR A 329 37.97 -8.98 -52.75
CA THR A 329 39.40 -8.90 -53.02
C THR A 329 39.87 -7.54 -53.57
N TYR A 330 38.96 -6.70 -54.09
CA TYR A 330 39.32 -5.40 -54.68
C TYR A 330 40.07 -4.53 -53.64
N PRO A 331 41.30 -4.07 -53.93
CA PRO A 331 42.30 -3.77 -52.89
C PRO A 331 42.13 -2.39 -52.23
N GLN A 332 41.20 -1.56 -52.71
CA GLN A 332 41.01 -0.18 -52.31
C GLN A 332 39.52 0.10 -52.13
N ASN A 333 39.19 0.92 -51.12
CA ASN A 333 37.85 1.47 -50.93
C ASN A 333 37.91 2.97 -51.17
N GLY A 334 36.96 3.51 -51.94
CA GLY A 334 36.90 4.92 -52.30
C GLY A 334 36.86 5.17 -53.80
N TYR A 335 37.17 6.40 -54.21
CA TYR A 335 37.18 6.80 -55.62
C TYR A 335 38.33 6.14 -56.40
N ILE A 336 37.97 5.51 -57.51
CA ILE A 336 38.86 4.78 -58.41
C ILE A 336 38.92 5.50 -59.75
N ASN A 337 40.14 5.64 -60.31
CA ASN A 337 40.34 6.19 -61.64
C ASN A 337 39.82 5.20 -62.71
N LEU A 338 38.74 5.58 -63.38
CA LEU A 338 38.30 4.92 -64.61
C LEU A 338 39.15 5.46 -65.77
N THR A 339 39.83 4.57 -66.48
CA THR A 339 40.61 4.93 -67.68
C THR A 339 40.01 4.22 -68.88
N ILE A 340 39.64 4.98 -69.92
CA ILE A 340 39.06 4.44 -71.14
C ILE A 340 39.96 4.82 -72.32
N GLU A 341 40.35 3.80 -73.10
CA GLU A 341 41.20 3.91 -74.28
C GLU A 341 40.39 3.40 -75.49
N ALA A 342 40.18 4.25 -76.49
CA ALA A 342 39.52 3.92 -77.76
C ALA A 342 40.52 4.13 -78.89
N ASN A 343 40.95 3.03 -79.50
CA ASN A 343 42.02 3.01 -80.48
C ASN A 343 41.43 2.93 -81.90
N ALA A 344 41.95 3.73 -82.83
CA ALA A 344 41.41 3.85 -84.18
C ALA A 344 42.50 3.80 -85.27
N LEU A 345 42.10 3.40 -86.48
CA LEU A 345 43.01 3.14 -87.60
C LEU A 345 43.50 4.41 -88.32
N MET A 346 42.65 5.43 -88.45
CA MET A 346 42.91 6.64 -89.25
C MET A 346 42.95 7.96 -88.47
N ALA A 347 42.69 7.93 -87.17
CA ALA A 347 42.55 9.12 -86.32
C ALA A 347 43.55 9.16 -85.15
N LEU A 348 43.53 10.26 -84.39
CA LEU A 348 44.19 10.33 -83.08
C LEU A 348 43.49 9.41 -82.07
N GLU A 349 44.24 8.55 -81.39
CA GLU A 349 43.76 7.71 -80.28
C GLU A 349 42.96 8.54 -79.25
N SER A 350 41.76 8.09 -78.87
CA SER A 350 41.01 8.75 -77.80
C SER A 350 41.33 8.12 -76.47
N LYS A 351 41.79 8.94 -75.51
CA LYS A 351 41.96 8.52 -74.13
C LYS A 351 41.17 9.40 -73.18
N ALA A 352 40.07 8.85 -72.68
CA ALA A 352 39.25 9.50 -71.67
C ALA A 352 39.70 9.10 -70.26
N TYR A 353 40.13 10.11 -69.51
CA TYR A 353 40.17 10.07 -68.05
C TYR A 353 38.95 10.85 -67.54
N HIS A 354 37.77 10.22 -67.53
CA HIS A 354 36.53 10.89 -67.12
C HIS A 354 36.30 10.70 -65.61
N LEU A 355 36.15 11.76 -64.82
CA LEU A 355 34.98 12.69 -64.75
C LEU A 355 33.70 12.03 -64.21
N THR A 356 33.66 10.70 -64.11
CA THR A 356 32.67 9.91 -63.37
C THR A 356 33.43 8.87 -62.54
N THR A 357 34.13 9.32 -61.50
CA THR A 357 34.92 8.44 -60.62
C THR A 357 34.02 7.45 -59.90
N LEU A 358 34.18 6.16 -60.20
CA LEU A 358 33.51 5.06 -59.49
C LEU A 358 33.97 5.05 -58.03
N PHE A 359 33.03 4.96 -57.08
CA PHE A 359 33.35 4.78 -55.66
C PHE A 359 33.18 3.30 -55.32
N ILE A 360 34.28 2.55 -55.32
CA ILE A 360 34.25 1.11 -55.06
C ILE A 360 34.27 0.87 -53.54
N ILE A 361 33.38 0.01 -53.05
CA ILE A 361 33.31 -0.40 -51.64
C ILE A 361 33.41 -1.92 -51.54
N SER A 362 34.60 -2.39 -51.18
CA SER A 362 34.90 -3.79 -50.93
C SER A 362 34.92 -4.17 -49.44
N ARG A 363 34.79 -3.19 -48.53
CA ARG A 363 34.74 -3.43 -47.08
C ARG A 363 33.33 -3.38 -46.53
N VAL A 364 33.00 -4.38 -45.72
CA VAL A 364 31.78 -4.48 -44.91
C VAL A 364 32.14 -4.14 -43.46
N ILE A 365 31.30 -3.38 -42.78
CA ILE A 365 31.47 -3.00 -41.37
C ILE A 365 30.32 -3.56 -40.53
N VAL A 366 30.67 -4.17 -39.40
CA VAL A 366 29.72 -4.55 -38.35
C VAL A 366 29.46 -3.30 -37.50
N THR A 367 28.19 -2.91 -37.39
CA THR A 367 27.76 -1.65 -36.75
C THR A 367 26.69 -1.91 -35.70
N GLY A 368 26.52 -0.95 -34.78
CA GLY A 368 25.61 -1.05 -33.65
C GLY A 368 26.34 -1.36 -32.35
N VAL A 369 25.56 -1.61 -31.29
CA VAL A 369 26.05 -2.09 -29.99
C VAL A 369 25.42 -3.47 -29.78
N PRO A 370 26.20 -4.50 -29.41
CA PRO A 370 25.62 -5.81 -29.11
C PRO A 370 24.76 -5.70 -27.85
N THR A 371 23.55 -6.24 -27.91
CA THR A 371 22.64 -6.32 -26.77
C THR A 371 22.25 -7.78 -26.56
N PHE A 372 22.63 -8.32 -25.40
CA PHE A 372 22.26 -9.66 -24.97
C PHE A 372 21.01 -9.58 -24.09
N THR A 373 20.05 -10.47 -24.33
CA THR A 373 18.83 -10.58 -23.53
C THR A 373 18.49 -12.04 -23.25
N GLY A 374 18.37 -12.39 -21.97
CA GLY A 374 17.90 -13.68 -21.49
C GLY A 374 16.37 -13.75 -21.45
N SER A 375 15.82 -14.94 -21.68
CA SER A 375 14.38 -15.20 -21.69
C SER A 375 13.68 -15.00 -20.32
N LEU A 376 14.42 -15.02 -19.21
CA LEU A 376 13.87 -14.89 -17.85
C LEU A 376 14.12 -13.50 -17.25
N GLN A 377 15.36 -13.04 -17.34
CA GLN A 377 15.85 -11.84 -16.62
C GLN A 377 15.96 -10.58 -17.48
N GLY A 378 15.68 -10.66 -18.78
CA GLY A 378 15.74 -9.51 -19.67
C GLY A 378 17.19 -9.17 -20.04
N ARG A 379 17.65 -7.95 -19.77
CA ARG A 379 18.96 -7.47 -20.28
C ARG A 379 20.13 -8.09 -19.50
N ILE A 380 21.07 -8.68 -20.23
CA ILE A 380 22.30 -9.31 -19.71
C ILE A 380 23.53 -8.45 -20.04
N SER A 381 24.52 -8.47 -19.15
CA SER A 381 25.83 -7.83 -19.22
C SER A 381 26.97 -8.87 -19.07
N ASP A 382 28.20 -8.47 -19.39
CA ASP A 382 29.37 -9.35 -19.22
C ASP A 382 29.67 -9.61 -17.73
N GLY A 383 29.85 -10.87 -17.36
CA GLY A 383 30.05 -11.32 -15.98
C GLY A 383 28.78 -11.53 -15.16
N ASP A 384 27.58 -11.27 -15.71
CA ASP A 384 26.30 -11.53 -15.04
C ASP A 384 26.04 -13.04 -14.85
N PHE A 385 25.17 -13.38 -13.90
CA PHE A 385 24.66 -14.74 -13.72
C PHE A 385 23.46 -15.01 -14.63
N ILE A 386 23.32 -16.25 -15.10
CA ILE A 386 22.21 -16.70 -15.94
C ILE A 386 21.74 -18.09 -15.49
N ARG A 387 20.47 -18.42 -15.75
CA ARG A 387 19.94 -19.72 -15.35
C ARG A 387 20.42 -20.83 -16.27
N GLY A 388 20.68 -22.01 -15.72
CA GLY A 388 20.81 -23.25 -16.48
C GLY A 388 19.67 -23.43 -17.50
N GLY A 389 20.02 -23.66 -18.77
CA GLY A 389 19.04 -23.86 -19.84
C GLY A 389 18.28 -22.60 -20.33
N GLU A 390 18.61 -21.39 -19.88
CA GLU A 390 18.00 -20.13 -20.35
C GLU A 390 18.32 -19.85 -21.84
N GLU A 391 17.39 -19.22 -22.58
CA GLU A 391 17.67 -18.73 -23.93
C GLU A 391 18.27 -17.31 -23.89
N VAL A 392 19.54 -17.20 -24.26
CA VAL A 392 20.27 -15.93 -24.41
C VAL A 392 20.27 -15.50 -25.87
N THR A 393 19.62 -14.38 -26.16
CA THR A 393 19.51 -13.80 -27.49
C THR A 393 20.42 -12.60 -27.65
N MET A 394 21.35 -12.65 -28.61
CA MET A 394 22.12 -11.49 -29.04
C MET A 394 21.43 -10.79 -30.21
N SER A 395 21.29 -9.47 -30.10
CA SER A 395 20.87 -8.60 -31.20
C SER A 395 21.57 -7.24 -31.16
N GLY A 396 21.05 -6.25 -31.90
CA GLY A 396 21.57 -4.88 -31.89
C GLY A 396 22.56 -4.56 -33.02
N LEU A 397 23.35 -5.55 -33.45
CA LEU A 397 24.32 -5.46 -34.55
C LEU A 397 23.66 -5.48 -35.93
N ALA A 398 24.29 -4.85 -36.94
CA ALA A 398 23.92 -4.94 -38.36
C ALA A 398 25.15 -4.76 -39.28
N LEU A 399 25.14 -5.41 -40.46
CA LEU A 399 26.26 -5.39 -41.41
C LEU A 399 25.94 -4.52 -42.63
N TYR A 400 26.83 -3.58 -42.96
CA TYR A 400 26.69 -2.69 -44.11
C TYR A 400 27.99 -2.54 -44.89
N TYR A 401 27.93 -2.25 -46.20
CA TYR A 401 29.09 -1.74 -46.93
C TYR A 401 29.52 -0.41 -46.29
N ASN A 402 30.82 -0.29 -46.00
CA ASN A 402 31.36 0.82 -45.23
C ASN A 402 30.99 2.18 -45.84
N MET A 403 30.60 3.15 -44.99
CA MET A 403 30.07 4.46 -45.38
C MET A 403 28.70 4.46 -46.10
N THR A 404 27.93 3.36 -46.04
CA THR A 404 26.60 3.27 -46.66
C THR A 404 25.52 2.68 -45.74
N ILE A 405 24.27 2.66 -46.23
CA ILE A 405 23.14 1.92 -45.65
C ILE A 405 22.85 0.59 -46.37
N TYR A 406 23.63 0.22 -47.38
CA TYR A 406 23.44 -1.01 -48.15
C TYR A 406 24.10 -2.17 -47.43
N SER A 407 23.45 -3.33 -47.43
CA SER A 407 23.95 -4.56 -46.80
C SER A 407 24.34 -5.57 -47.89
N PRO A 408 25.35 -6.42 -47.68
CA PRO A 408 25.64 -7.52 -48.60
C PRO A 408 24.43 -8.47 -48.74
N PRO A 409 24.24 -9.15 -49.87
CA PRO A 409 23.17 -10.16 -50.02
C PRO A 409 23.35 -11.35 -49.06
N ASN A 410 22.27 -12.05 -48.71
CA ASN A 410 22.33 -13.19 -47.77
C ASN A 410 23.11 -14.38 -48.35
N GLU A 411 23.23 -14.47 -49.67
CA GLU A 411 24.01 -15.48 -50.40
C GLU A 411 25.53 -15.27 -50.22
N VAL A 412 25.94 -14.12 -49.68
CA VAL A 412 27.33 -13.66 -49.62
C VAL A 412 27.91 -13.75 -48.20
N PHE A 413 27.07 -13.80 -47.16
CA PHE A 413 27.54 -13.93 -45.78
C PHE A 413 26.54 -14.65 -44.87
N SER A 414 27.06 -15.22 -43.79
CA SER A 414 26.25 -15.68 -42.65
C SER A 414 26.95 -15.25 -41.36
N VAL A 415 26.18 -15.09 -40.28
CA VAL A 415 26.73 -14.73 -38.97
C VAL A 415 26.34 -15.76 -37.92
N TYR A 416 27.13 -15.87 -36.85
CA TYR A 416 26.92 -16.88 -35.82
C TYR A 416 27.37 -16.41 -34.44
N LEU A 417 26.80 -17.03 -33.41
CA LEU A 417 27.40 -17.16 -32.08
C LEU A 417 28.00 -18.56 -31.97
N SER A 418 29.15 -18.70 -31.33
CA SER A 418 29.65 -20.01 -30.89
C SER A 418 30.29 -19.92 -29.50
N ASP A 419 30.26 -21.03 -28.77
CA ASP A 419 30.82 -21.10 -27.42
C ASP A 419 32.12 -21.95 -27.34
N THR A 420 32.66 -22.05 -26.13
CA THR A 420 33.83 -22.88 -25.78
C THR A 420 33.52 -24.38 -25.67
N LEU A 421 32.25 -24.78 -25.69
CA LEU A 421 31.79 -26.18 -25.57
C LEU A 421 31.56 -26.84 -26.95
N GLY A 422 31.53 -26.04 -28.02
CA GLY A 422 31.34 -26.47 -29.41
C GLY A 422 29.95 -26.15 -29.99
N GLY A 423 29.09 -25.49 -29.23
CA GLY A 423 27.81 -24.96 -29.70
C GLY A 423 28.01 -23.87 -30.76
N ARG A 424 27.13 -23.84 -31.77
CA ARG A 424 27.09 -22.77 -32.77
C ARG A 424 25.67 -22.53 -33.28
N TRP A 425 25.23 -21.28 -33.21
CA TRP A 425 23.89 -20.81 -33.58
C TRP A 425 24.01 -19.76 -34.68
N TRP A 426 23.17 -19.83 -35.70
CA TRP A 426 23.37 -19.11 -36.97
C TRP A 426 22.22 -18.15 -37.30
N ASP A 427 22.57 -17.02 -37.91
CA ASP A 427 21.64 -16.12 -38.60
C ASP A 427 22.09 -15.92 -40.06
N ASN A 428 21.37 -16.62 -40.96
CA ASN A 428 21.64 -16.68 -42.39
C ASN A 428 20.73 -15.74 -43.22
N SER A 429 20.00 -14.82 -42.58
CA SER A 429 19.07 -13.91 -43.27
C SER A 429 19.12 -12.47 -42.76
N SER A 430 20.29 -12.07 -42.24
CA SER A 430 20.52 -10.78 -41.56
C SER A 430 20.79 -9.59 -42.50
N SER A 431 20.86 -9.79 -43.82
CA SER A 431 21.00 -8.69 -44.80
C SER A 431 19.93 -7.62 -44.60
N GLY A 432 20.36 -6.37 -44.49
CA GLY A 432 19.50 -5.18 -44.36
C GLY A 432 18.74 -5.06 -43.04
N ARG A 433 18.93 -5.99 -42.09
CA ARG A 433 18.30 -5.96 -40.77
C ARG A 433 19.33 -6.05 -39.64
N LYS A 434 18.84 -6.01 -38.40
CA LYS A 434 19.65 -6.39 -37.24
C LYS A 434 19.83 -7.90 -37.19
N VAL A 435 21.02 -8.33 -36.80
CA VAL A 435 21.35 -9.70 -36.42
C VAL A 435 20.46 -10.10 -35.24
N HIS A 436 20.01 -11.35 -35.23
CA HIS A 436 19.23 -11.93 -34.15
C HIS A 436 19.60 -13.41 -34.03
N ILE A 437 20.39 -13.76 -33.01
CA ILE A 437 20.86 -15.13 -32.76
C ILE A 437 20.52 -15.49 -31.32
N THR A 438 19.76 -16.58 -31.15
CA THR A 438 19.43 -17.15 -29.83
C THR A 438 20.28 -18.40 -29.60
N ALA A 439 20.96 -18.44 -28.47
CA ALA A 439 21.73 -19.57 -27.97
C ALA A 439 21.12 -20.04 -26.65
N ARG A 440 21.07 -21.34 -26.40
CA ARG A 440 20.58 -21.90 -25.13
C ARG A 440 21.76 -22.19 -24.22
N ALA A 441 21.69 -21.71 -22.98
CA ALA A 441 22.69 -21.96 -21.95
C ALA A 441 22.80 -23.47 -21.63
N PRO A 442 23.98 -23.96 -21.21
CA PRO A 442 24.12 -25.32 -20.70
C PRO A 442 23.35 -25.50 -19.38
N GLU A 443 23.26 -26.76 -18.93
CA GLU A 443 22.59 -27.16 -17.68
C GLU A 443 23.61 -27.60 -16.61
N GLU A 444 24.81 -27.02 -16.65
CA GLU A 444 25.94 -27.28 -15.75
C GLU A 444 26.50 -25.94 -15.24
N ASP A 445 26.96 -25.89 -13.99
CA ASP A 445 27.48 -24.67 -13.35
C ASP A 445 28.89 -24.34 -13.88
N LEU A 446 29.00 -23.35 -14.77
CA LEU A 446 30.25 -22.99 -15.44
C LEU A 446 30.26 -21.54 -15.96
N ILE A 447 31.43 -21.06 -16.41
CA ILE A 447 31.54 -19.80 -17.16
C ILE A 447 31.36 -20.10 -18.65
N TRP A 448 30.22 -19.68 -19.20
CA TRP A 448 29.85 -19.86 -20.60
C TRP A 448 30.31 -18.66 -21.41
N HIS A 449 31.34 -18.86 -22.25
CA HIS A 449 31.90 -17.82 -23.11
C HIS A 449 31.29 -17.93 -24.51
N LEU A 450 30.61 -16.88 -24.96
CA LEU A 450 30.01 -16.76 -26.30
C LEU A 450 30.81 -15.76 -27.15
N VAL A 451 31.11 -16.12 -28.39
CA VAL A 451 31.84 -15.29 -29.36
C VAL A 451 31.02 -15.13 -30.65
N PHE A 452 30.90 -13.90 -31.14
CA PHE A 452 30.26 -13.57 -32.42
C PHE A 452 31.23 -13.68 -33.60
N GLY A 453 30.75 -14.23 -34.72
CA GLY A 453 31.55 -14.38 -35.94
C GLY A 453 30.74 -14.20 -37.23
N VAL A 454 31.47 -14.02 -38.32
CA VAL A 454 30.96 -13.78 -39.68
C VAL A 454 31.71 -14.71 -40.64
N VAL A 455 31.00 -15.32 -41.61
CA VAL A 455 31.59 -16.12 -42.70
C VAL A 455 31.16 -15.58 -44.06
N GLY A 456 31.87 -15.97 -45.13
CA GLY A 456 31.61 -15.55 -46.51
C GLY A 456 32.34 -14.25 -46.91
N ILE A 457 32.47 -13.30 -45.99
CA ILE A 457 33.28 -12.09 -46.17
C ILE A 457 34.73 -12.37 -45.69
N PRO A 458 35.78 -12.10 -46.50
CA PRO A 458 37.17 -12.22 -46.06
C PRO A 458 37.52 -11.25 -44.92
N GLU A 459 38.33 -11.68 -43.94
CA GLU A 459 38.73 -10.84 -42.79
C GLU A 459 39.37 -9.50 -43.20
N SER A 460 40.20 -9.49 -44.26
CA SER A 460 40.81 -8.27 -44.82
C SER A 460 39.80 -7.25 -45.38
N SER A 461 38.55 -7.69 -45.56
CA SER A 461 37.40 -6.95 -46.07
C SER A 461 36.32 -6.73 -45.00
N LEU A 462 36.50 -7.26 -43.78
CA LEU A 462 35.56 -7.11 -42.67
C LEU A 462 36.12 -6.14 -41.62
N ILE A 463 35.35 -5.09 -41.31
CA ILE A 463 35.64 -4.16 -40.21
C ILE A 463 34.77 -4.58 -39.03
N MET A 464 35.35 -5.31 -38.08
CA MET A 464 34.70 -5.84 -36.89
C MET A 464 35.69 -5.79 -35.72
N ALA A 465 35.24 -5.35 -34.55
CA ALA A 465 35.97 -5.55 -33.29
C ALA A 465 35.58 -6.91 -32.68
N PRO A 466 36.40 -7.53 -31.81
CA PRO A 466 35.96 -8.70 -31.04
C PRO A 466 34.66 -8.40 -30.30
N ILE A 467 33.68 -9.29 -30.43
CA ILE A 467 32.39 -9.23 -29.76
C ILE A 467 32.19 -10.58 -29.09
N GLU A 468 32.35 -10.58 -27.78
CA GLU A 468 32.30 -11.75 -26.91
C GLU A 468 31.64 -11.38 -25.58
N ILE A 469 31.13 -12.37 -24.85
CA ILE A 469 30.53 -12.22 -23.53
C ILE A 469 30.76 -13.48 -22.69
N SER A 470 30.99 -13.31 -21.40
CA SER A 470 31.24 -14.38 -20.43
C SER A 470 30.14 -14.39 -19.38
N LEU A 471 29.35 -15.45 -19.33
CA LEU A 471 28.16 -15.56 -18.46
C LEU A 471 28.37 -16.67 -17.43
N LYS A 472 27.97 -16.43 -16.18
CA LYS A 472 28.05 -17.46 -15.13
C LYS A 472 26.73 -18.24 -15.12
N VAL A 473 26.78 -19.49 -15.51
CA VAL A 473 25.61 -20.37 -15.48
C VAL A 473 25.43 -20.88 -14.05
N ASP A 474 24.21 -20.71 -13.54
CA ASP A 474 23.78 -21.19 -12.23
C ASP A 474 22.51 -22.05 -12.40
N ASN A 475 22.63 -23.33 -12.07
CA ASN A 475 21.60 -24.35 -12.15
C ASN A 475 21.38 -25.04 -10.78
N THR A 476 22.02 -24.55 -9.71
CA THR A 476 21.99 -25.15 -8.37
C THR A 476 20.95 -24.43 -7.49
N PRO A 477 19.89 -25.11 -7.00
CA PRO A 477 18.92 -24.47 -6.12
C PRO A 477 19.54 -24.01 -4.80
N PRO A 478 19.11 -22.85 -4.26
CA PRO A 478 19.64 -22.33 -3.00
C PRO A 478 19.31 -23.25 -1.81
N PRO A 479 20.15 -23.27 -0.75
CA PRO A 479 19.87 -24.01 0.48
C PRO A 479 18.49 -23.71 1.07
N SER A 480 17.88 -24.72 1.70
CA SER A 480 16.66 -24.51 2.48
C SER A 480 16.95 -23.57 3.66
N PRO A 481 16.07 -22.59 3.95
CA PRO A 481 16.01 -21.94 5.25
C PRO A 481 15.91 -22.96 6.39
N TYR A 482 16.27 -22.55 7.60
CA TYR A 482 16.22 -23.40 8.80
C TYR A 482 15.74 -22.60 10.02
N ASN A 483 15.47 -23.29 11.14
CA ASN A 483 15.06 -22.65 12.41
C ASN A 483 13.78 -21.79 12.27
N VAL A 484 12.87 -22.18 11.37
CA VAL A 484 11.60 -21.48 11.11
C VAL A 484 10.71 -21.52 12.36
N LYS A 485 10.29 -20.35 12.83
CA LYS A 485 9.53 -20.14 14.07
C LYS A 485 8.36 -19.18 13.84
N VAL A 486 7.33 -19.34 14.66
CA VAL A 486 6.17 -18.43 14.72
C VAL A 486 6.01 -17.93 16.15
N HIS A 487 5.61 -16.69 16.28
CA HIS A 487 5.43 -15.89 17.48
C HIS A 487 4.05 -15.20 17.38
N ALA A 488 3.40 -14.93 18.52
CA ALA A 488 2.05 -14.35 18.58
C ALA A 488 2.08 -12.82 18.37
N ASP A 489 1.99 -12.01 19.43
CA ASP A 489 1.96 -10.54 19.36
C ASP A 489 3.18 -9.89 18.67
N SER A 490 4.38 -10.50 18.76
CA SER A 490 5.62 -9.83 18.38
C SER A 490 6.82 -10.76 18.08
N TYR A 491 7.76 -10.26 17.27
CA TYR A 491 9.06 -10.90 17.02
C TYR A 491 9.94 -11.13 18.28
N ASN A 492 9.62 -10.51 19.42
CA ASN A 492 10.40 -10.64 20.65
C ASN A 492 9.88 -11.76 21.57
N ASP A 493 8.71 -12.32 21.25
CA ASP A 493 8.03 -13.26 22.13
C ASP A 493 8.69 -14.64 22.04
N THR A 494 8.41 -15.51 23.01
CA THR A 494 8.77 -16.92 22.88
C THR A 494 8.00 -17.55 21.74
N ALA A 495 8.70 -18.28 20.86
CA ALA A 495 8.04 -19.02 19.79
C ALA A 495 6.98 -19.97 20.37
N THR A 496 5.80 -19.98 19.74
CA THR A 496 4.57 -20.64 20.21
C THR A 496 3.96 -21.49 19.10
N GLU A 497 2.99 -22.32 19.45
CA GLU A 497 2.23 -23.18 18.51
C GLU A 497 0.84 -22.62 18.20
N TYR A 498 0.43 -21.52 18.85
CA TYR A 498 -0.89 -20.92 18.75
C TYR A 498 -0.92 -19.40 19.04
N ASP A 499 -2.03 -18.74 18.65
CA ASP A 499 -2.29 -17.29 18.75
C ASP A 499 -3.80 -17.01 18.85
N ASP A 500 -4.21 -15.90 19.48
CA ASP A 500 -5.63 -15.46 19.59
C ASP A 500 -6.07 -14.44 18.53
N ASP A 501 -5.16 -13.99 17.67
CA ASP A 501 -5.47 -13.10 16.55
C ASP A 501 -4.96 -13.63 15.19
N ARG A 502 -4.98 -12.82 14.13
CA ARG A 502 -4.64 -13.21 12.76
C ARG A 502 -3.32 -12.60 12.23
N ASP A 503 -2.50 -12.00 13.09
CA ASP A 503 -1.37 -11.14 12.72
C ASP A 503 0.01 -11.76 12.98
N ILE A 504 0.10 -13.11 12.95
CA ILE A 504 1.25 -13.94 13.32
C ILE A 504 2.63 -13.44 12.81
N PHE A 505 3.64 -13.55 13.67
CA PHE A 505 5.01 -13.09 13.38
C PHE A 505 5.95 -14.27 13.18
N ILE A 506 6.65 -14.31 12.04
CA ILE A 506 7.42 -15.47 11.57
C ILE A 506 8.89 -15.08 11.50
N THR A 507 9.79 -15.95 11.96
CA THR A 507 11.26 -15.78 11.87
C THR A 507 11.91 -17.04 11.29
N TRP A 508 13.07 -16.89 10.64
CA TRP A 508 13.87 -17.99 10.09
C TRP A 508 15.32 -17.58 9.94
N GLU A 509 16.22 -18.56 9.86
CA GLU A 509 17.61 -18.37 9.47
C GLU A 509 17.84 -18.93 8.05
N ALA A 510 18.89 -18.46 7.38
CA ALA A 510 19.33 -18.96 6.08
C ALA A 510 20.80 -18.60 5.86
N ASP A 511 21.57 -19.59 5.42
CA ASP A 511 23.00 -19.48 5.09
C ASP A 511 23.25 -18.61 3.85
N GLU A 512 24.52 -18.28 3.60
CA GLU A 512 24.96 -17.71 2.32
C GLU A 512 24.95 -18.79 1.22
N GLU A 513 24.86 -18.34 -0.03
CA GLU A 513 24.74 -19.18 -1.24
C GLU A 513 25.92 -18.81 -2.17
N GLU A 514 26.64 -19.81 -2.69
CA GLU A 514 27.93 -19.63 -3.39
C GLU A 514 27.82 -19.30 -4.89
N GLY A 515 26.65 -19.53 -5.49
CA GLY A 515 26.30 -19.24 -6.88
C GLY A 515 25.85 -17.79 -7.12
N SER A 516 24.66 -17.60 -7.68
CA SER A 516 24.12 -16.26 -7.97
C SER A 516 23.73 -15.46 -6.72
N GLY A 517 23.61 -16.14 -5.57
CA GLY A 517 23.19 -15.60 -4.29
C GLY A 517 21.67 -15.55 -4.13
N ILE A 518 21.18 -15.55 -2.89
CA ILE A 518 19.74 -15.39 -2.61
C ILE A 518 19.24 -14.04 -3.18
N SER A 519 18.03 -14.09 -3.76
CA SER A 519 17.26 -12.94 -4.24
C SER A 519 16.16 -12.57 -3.24
N HIS A 520 15.39 -13.57 -2.81
CA HIS A 520 14.25 -13.41 -1.91
C HIS A 520 13.83 -14.76 -1.30
N PHE A 521 12.83 -14.71 -0.43
CA PHE A 521 12.17 -15.89 0.12
C PHE A 521 10.71 -15.94 -0.33
N ILE A 522 10.14 -17.15 -0.35
CA ILE A 522 8.71 -17.38 -0.49
C ILE A 522 8.22 -17.99 0.82
N LEU A 523 7.28 -17.32 1.47
CA LEU A 523 6.50 -17.89 2.57
C LEU A 523 5.41 -18.78 1.99
N VAL A 524 5.29 -19.99 2.53
CA VAL A 524 4.29 -21.00 2.17
C VAL A 524 3.35 -21.18 3.37
N VAL A 525 2.05 -21.00 3.15
CA VAL A 525 1.02 -21.16 4.18
C VAL A 525 0.04 -22.21 3.70
N GLU A 526 0.05 -23.41 4.30
CA GLU A 526 -0.82 -24.53 3.94
C GLU A 526 -1.91 -24.76 4.99
N ARG A 527 -3.13 -25.11 4.54
CA ARG A 527 -4.28 -25.50 5.36
C ARG A 527 -5.01 -26.66 4.70
N GLY A 528 -4.61 -27.89 5.00
CA GLY A 528 -5.15 -29.09 4.36
C GLY A 528 -4.63 -29.26 2.94
N THR A 529 -5.50 -29.08 1.94
CA THR A 529 -5.13 -29.06 0.51
C THR A 529 -4.82 -27.66 -0.02
N ASP A 530 -5.32 -26.62 0.67
CA ASP A 530 -5.21 -25.25 0.23
C ASP A 530 -3.85 -24.69 0.64
N HIS A 531 -3.20 -23.94 -0.24
CA HIS A 531 -1.91 -23.33 0.04
C HIS A 531 -1.77 -21.95 -0.61
N ILE A 532 -1.05 -21.06 0.07
CA ILE A 532 -0.76 -19.70 -0.38
C ILE A 532 0.76 -19.51 -0.39
N ASN A 533 1.31 -19.10 -1.53
CA ASN A 533 2.71 -18.68 -1.66
C ASN A 533 2.78 -17.15 -1.64
N ILE A 534 3.56 -16.56 -0.74
CA ILE A 534 3.74 -15.11 -0.60
C ILE A 534 5.22 -14.78 -0.85
N THR A 535 5.51 -14.13 -1.97
CA THR A 535 6.84 -13.64 -2.32
C THR A 535 7.24 -12.48 -1.41
N LEU A 536 8.36 -12.61 -0.68
CA LEU A 536 8.84 -11.62 0.27
C LEU A 536 9.87 -10.67 -0.37
N PRO A 537 9.93 -9.38 0.00
CA PRO A 537 10.83 -8.42 -0.65
C PRO A 537 12.28 -8.48 -0.12
N GLY A 538 13.11 -9.34 -0.74
CA GLY A 538 14.57 -9.27 -0.66
C GLY A 538 15.28 -10.32 0.20
N ALA A 539 16.58 -10.52 -0.09
CA ALA A 539 17.42 -11.60 0.46
C ALA A 539 17.86 -11.42 1.92
N GLU A 540 17.82 -10.19 2.45
CA GLU A 540 18.20 -9.87 3.84
C GLU A 540 17.06 -10.15 4.84
N LEU A 541 15.87 -10.54 4.37
CA LEU A 541 14.78 -10.88 5.26
C LEU A 541 15.09 -12.18 6.02
N ARG A 542 14.91 -12.12 7.33
CA ARG A 542 14.92 -13.26 8.28
C ARG A 542 13.66 -13.30 9.15
N LYS A 543 12.68 -12.45 8.81
CA LYS A 543 11.40 -12.32 9.51
C LYS A 543 10.31 -11.66 8.67
N TYR A 544 9.06 -11.96 8.96
CA TYR A 544 7.86 -11.43 8.31
C TYR A 544 6.66 -11.42 9.25
N ARG A 545 5.69 -10.52 9.04
CA ARG A 545 4.40 -10.52 9.76
C ARG A 545 3.31 -10.87 8.76
N LEU A 546 2.59 -11.96 9.00
CA LEU A 546 1.48 -12.40 8.16
C LEU A 546 0.16 -11.90 8.75
N SER A 547 -0.32 -10.76 8.24
CA SER A 547 -1.64 -10.24 8.60
C SER A 547 -2.77 -10.95 7.86
N GLY A 548 -3.78 -11.40 8.61
CA GLY A 548 -4.96 -12.07 8.08
C GLY A 548 -4.85 -13.59 7.97
N ALA A 549 -3.99 -14.24 8.78
CA ALA A 549 -3.87 -15.69 8.84
C ALA A 549 -5.25 -16.38 9.09
N PRO A 550 -5.54 -17.52 8.42
CA PRO A 550 -6.83 -18.19 8.54
C PRO A 550 -6.91 -19.09 9.79
N GLN A 551 -8.07 -19.09 10.46
CA GLN A 551 -8.33 -19.87 11.69
C GLN A 551 -8.07 -21.38 11.53
N GLY A 552 -7.63 -22.00 12.62
CA GLY A 552 -7.32 -23.42 12.74
C GLY A 552 -5.86 -23.72 12.40
N ARG A 553 -5.55 -25.02 12.30
CA ARG A 553 -4.19 -25.54 12.13
C ARG A 553 -3.62 -25.30 10.73
N LEU A 554 -2.42 -24.73 10.69
CA LEU A 554 -1.64 -24.37 9.51
C LEU A 554 -0.29 -25.11 9.49
N ARG A 555 0.29 -25.26 8.30
CA ARG A 555 1.74 -25.43 8.13
C ARG A 555 2.32 -24.13 7.57
N ILE A 556 3.30 -23.58 8.27
CA ILE A 556 4.00 -22.35 7.87
C ILE A 556 5.41 -22.76 7.47
N GLY A 557 5.82 -22.49 6.23
CA GLY A 557 7.15 -22.83 5.74
C GLY A 557 7.81 -21.73 4.93
N VAL A 558 9.13 -21.77 4.83
CA VAL A 558 9.92 -20.76 4.10
C VAL A 558 10.89 -21.48 3.16
N LYS A 559 10.97 -21.01 1.91
CA LYS A 559 11.96 -21.45 0.91
C LYS A 559 12.70 -20.26 0.31
N ALA A 560 13.97 -20.46 -0.04
CA ALA A 560 14.80 -19.47 -0.71
C ALA A 560 14.60 -19.50 -2.24
N VAL A 561 14.83 -18.37 -2.89
CA VAL A 561 14.93 -18.23 -4.35
C VAL A 561 16.20 -17.44 -4.65
N ASP A 562 17.03 -17.94 -5.56
CA ASP A 562 18.27 -17.28 -5.98
C ASP A 562 18.02 -16.14 -6.98
N ARG A 563 19.08 -15.52 -7.50
CA ARG A 563 18.98 -14.39 -8.45
C ARG A 563 18.70 -14.78 -9.89
N VAL A 564 18.84 -16.06 -10.26
CA VAL A 564 18.50 -16.58 -11.61
C VAL A 564 17.14 -17.29 -11.67
N GLY A 565 16.51 -17.51 -10.52
CA GLY A 565 15.18 -18.10 -10.38
C GLY A 565 15.16 -19.61 -10.08
N ASN A 566 16.24 -20.23 -9.58
CA ASN A 566 16.11 -21.54 -8.94
C ASN A 566 15.47 -21.40 -7.55
N VAL A 567 14.65 -22.38 -7.18
CA VAL A 567 13.83 -22.37 -5.97
C VAL A 567 14.29 -23.53 -5.10
N GLY A 568 14.73 -23.21 -3.88
CA GLY A 568 15.13 -24.20 -2.89
C GLY A 568 13.95 -24.96 -2.28
N GLU A 569 14.28 -25.99 -1.50
CA GLU A 569 13.30 -26.69 -0.67
C GLU A 569 12.74 -25.79 0.45
N ALA A 570 11.60 -26.19 1.00
CA ALA A 570 10.91 -25.46 2.06
C ALA A 570 11.03 -26.18 3.42
N GLU A 571 11.55 -25.47 4.43
CA GLU A 571 11.47 -25.88 5.83
C GLU A 571 10.11 -25.47 6.41
N TYR A 572 9.49 -26.32 7.23
CA TYR A 572 8.13 -26.11 7.75
C TYR A 572 8.03 -26.26 9.27
N THR A 573 7.23 -25.39 9.88
CA THR A 573 6.69 -25.54 11.23
C THR A 573 5.16 -25.63 11.21
N GLN A 574 4.54 -25.90 12.36
CA GLN A 574 3.08 -25.98 12.53
C GLN A 574 2.60 -24.89 13.49
N PHE A 575 1.38 -24.40 13.24
CA PHE A 575 0.79 -23.31 14.03
C PHE A 575 -0.74 -23.39 14.02
N THR A 576 -1.42 -22.80 15.00
CA THR A 576 -2.90 -22.79 15.08
C THR A 576 -3.40 -21.40 15.43
N VAL A 577 -4.12 -20.75 14.52
CA VAL A 577 -4.81 -19.49 14.82
C VAL A 577 -6.16 -19.81 15.45
N ASP A 578 -6.35 -19.45 16.73
CA ASP A 578 -7.53 -19.84 17.49
C ASP A 578 -8.35 -18.62 17.94
N LEU A 579 -9.49 -18.46 17.27
CA LEU A 579 -10.43 -17.36 17.50
C LEU A 579 -11.72 -17.87 18.18
N THR A 580 -11.70 -19.10 18.69
CA THR A 580 -12.84 -19.76 19.31
C THR A 580 -12.77 -19.57 20.82
N PRO A 581 -13.74 -18.90 21.45
CA PRO A 581 -13.75 -18.76 22.91
C PRO A 581 -14.27 -20.04 23.58
N VAL A 582 -13.60 -20.44 24.67
CA VAL A 582 -13.95 -21.59 25.52
C VAL A 582 -15.44 -21.73 25.83
N GLU A 583 -15.98 -22.94 25.71
CA GLU A 583 -17.40 -23.27 25.97
C GLU A 583 -17.63 -23.78 27.41
N PHE A 584 -18.86 -23.59 27.93
CA PHE A 584 -19.25 -23.98 29.30
C PHE A 584 -20.50 -24.87 29.33
N ARG A 585 -20.45 -25.93 30.14
CA ARG A 585 -21.56 -26.88 30.32
C ARG A 585 -21.69 -27.32 31.78
N LEU A 586 -22.73 -26.84 32.47
CA LEU A 586 -23.11 -27.34 33.80
C LEU A 586 -23.47 -28.84 33.71
N LEU A 587 -22.93 -29.64 34.63
CA LEU A 587 -23.16 -31.08 34.72
C LEU A 587 -24.05 -31.47 35.92
N ASP A 588 -23.82 -30.85 37.08
CA ASP A 588 -24.46 -31.22 38.36
C ASP A 588 -24.41 -30.02 39.33
N PRO A 589 -25.43 -29.74 40.17
CA PRO A 589 -26.80 -30.24 40.06
C PRO A 589 -27.52 -29.67 38.81
N PRO A 590 -28.56 -30.34 38.30
CA PRO A 590 -29.31 -29.86 37.14
C PRO A 590 -29.96 -28.49 37.38
N GLU A 591 -29.86 -27.61 36.39
CA GLU A 591 -30.39 -26.24 36.44
C GLU A 591 -31.91 -26.21 36.71
N LYS A 592 -32.36 -25.25 37.54
CA LYS A 592 -33.78 -25.08 37.95
C LYS A 592 -34.40 -26.30 38.65
N THR A 593 -33.58 -27.10 39.35
CA THR A 593 -34.07 -28.18 40.25
C THR A 593 -33.85 -27.83 41.72
N TRP A 594 -34.70 -28.39 42.59
CA TRP A 594 -34.59 -28.24 44.03
C TRP A 594 -33.63 -29.27 44.62
N ILE A 595 -32.69 -28.82 45.46
CA ILE A 595 -31.75 -29.66 46.22
C ILE A 595 -31.97 -29.53 47.73
N THR A 596 -31.85 -30.65 48.44
CA THR A 596 -32.08 -30.77 49.90
C THR A 596 -30.83 -30.45 50.74
N THR A 597 -30.00 -29.51 50.28
CA THR A 597 -28.74 -29.13 50.95
C THR A 597 -28.36 -27.70 50.58
N ASP A 598 -27.88 -26.94 51.56
CA ASP A 598 -27.31 -25.60 51.36
C ASP A 598 -25.90 -25.66 50.75
N SER A 599 -25.26 -26.84 50.77
CA SER A 599 -23.84 -27.01 50.45
C SER A 599 -23.62 -28.04 49.32
N PRO A 600 -24.15 -27.83 48.11
CA PRO A 600 -23.91 -28.70 46.96
C PRO A 600 -22.46 -28.64 46.45
N LEU A 601 -22.10 -29.67 45.68
CA LEU A 601 -20.92 -29.70 44.83
C LEU A 601 -21.35 -29.34 43.40
N ILE A 602 -21.05 -28.13 42.95
CA ILE A 602 -21.35 -27.68 41.58
C ILE A 602 -20.28 -28.24 40.64
N LYS A 603 -20.68 -28.95 39.58
CA LYS A 603 -19.78 -29.49 38.56
C LYS A 603 -20.02 -28.79 37.23
N VAL A 604 -19.00 -28.13 36.71
CA VAL A 604 -19.01 -27.51 35.38
C VAL A 604 -17.91 -28.12 34.52
N GLU A 605 -18.21 -28.29 33.25
CA GLU A 605 -17.27 -28.66 32.21
C GLU A 605 -16.95 -27.41 31.39
N ILE A 606 -15.66 -27.14 31.21
CA ILE A 606 -15.12 -26.12 30.32
C ILE A 606 -14.34 -26.85 29.23
N SER A 607 -14.50 -26.47 27.97
CA SER A 607 -13.76 -27.09 26.87
C SER A 607 -13.46 -26.13 25.75
N ASP A 608 -12.36 -26.39 25.05
CA ASP A 608 -11.97 -25.70 23.84
C ASP A 608 -11.88 -26.68 22.65
N PRO A 609 -12.39 -26.34 21.45
CA PRO A 609 -12.36 -27.22 20.29
C PRO A 609 -11.12 -27.04 19.39
N ASP A 610 -10.43 -25.90 19.44
CA ASP A 610 -9.33 -25.54 18.53
C ASP A 610 -7.96 -25.63 19.24
N THR A 611 -7.85 -25.28 20.53
CA THR A 611 -6.64 -25.44 21.37
C THR A 611 -6.89 -26.12 22.73
N GLU A 612 -6.69 -25.41 23.85
CA GLU A 612 -6.81 -25.89 25.23
C GLU A 612 -7.38 -24.81 26.15
N VAL A 613 -8.09 -25.19 27.21
CA VAL A 613 -8.51 -24.27 28.29
C VAL A 613 -7.33 -23.97 29.21
N ASP A 614 -7.07 -22.69 29.54
CA ASP A 614 -6.07 -22.30 30.52
C ASP A 614 -6.63 -22.39 31.95
N GLY A 615 -6.60 -23.59 32.55
CA GLY A 615 -7.18 -23.89 33.86
C GLY A 615 -6.93 -22.86 34.98
N PRO A 616 -5.71 -22.32 35.16
CA PRO A 616 -5.43 -21.24 36.11
C PRO A 616 -6.32 -20.00 35.99
N THR A 617 -6.92 -19.75 34.82
CA THR A 617 -7.84 -18.63 34.55
C THR A 617 -9.30 -18.95 34.88
N VAL A 618 -9.66 -20.21 35.15
CA VAL A 618 -11.06 -20.56 35.40
C VAL A 618 -11.51 -19.93 36.72
N GLU A 619 -12.50 -19.05 36.64
CA GLU A 619 -13.10 -18.31 37.75
C GLU A 619 -14.62 -18.51 37.81
N TYR A 620 -15.21 -18.26 38.98
CA TYR A 620 -16.65 -18.23 39.18
C TYR A 620 -17.11 -16.99 39.96
N ALA A 621 -18.36 -16.60 39.76
CA ALA A 621 -19.07 -15.57 40.51
C ALA A 621 -20.43 -16.10 40.98
N LEU A 622 -20.83 -15.74 42.19
CA LEU A 622 -22.08 -16.19 42.83
C LEU A 622 -22.98 -14.99 43.15
N SER A 623 -24.27 -15.14 42.85
CA SER A 623 -25.35 -14.27 43.34
C SER A 623 -26.31 -15.08 44.21
N THR A 624 -26.79 -14.50 45.30
CA THR A 624 -27.81 -15.09 46.19
C THR A 624 -29.09 -14.26 46.29
N ASP A 625 -29.18 -13.14 45.55
CA ASP A 625 -30.35 -12.26 45.51
C ASP A 625 -31.15 -12.34 44.21
N GLY A 626 -30.73 -13.19 43.26
CA GLY A 626 -31.36 -13.35 41.95
C GLY A 626 -30.71 -12.54 40.83
N GLY A 627 -29.42 -12.23 40.95
CA GLY A 627 -28.62 -11.53 39.92
C GLY A 627 -28.62 -10.01 40.04
N ILE A 628 -29.06 -9.45 41.17
CA ILE A 628 -29.04 -8.00 41.45
C ILE A 628 -27.64 -7.59 41.95
N THR A 629 -27.01 -8.43 42.76
CA THR A 629 -25.59 -8.34 43.14
C THR A 629 -24.88 -9.67 42.91
N TRP A 630 -23.58 -9.58 42.60
CA TRP A 630 -22.68 -10.70 42.38
C TRP A 630 -21.47 -10.56 43.29
N SER A 631 -20.86 -11.68 43.66
CA SER A 631 -19.53 -11.67 44.27
C SER A 631 -18.48 -11.17 43.27
N ASP A 632 -17.33 -10.71 43.79
CA ASP A 632 -16.10 -10.70 42.99
C ASP A 632 -15.85 -12.09 42.38
N TRP A 633 -15.21 -12.12 41.21
CA TRP A 633 -14.75 -13.34 40.56
C TRP A 633 -13.68 -14.03 41.42
N ARG A 634 -13.72 -15.37 41.46
CA ARG A 634 -12.85 -16.21 42.31
C ARG A 634 -12.32 -17.37 41.50
N ASN A 635 -11.01 -17.62 41.56
CA ASN A 635 -10.41 -18.81 40.95
C ASN A 635 -11.11 -20.10 41.43
N ALA A 636 -11.37 -20.99 40.48
CA ALA A 636 -12.20 -22.18 40.65
C ALA A 636 -11.40 -23.46 40.95
N GLY A 637 -10.09 -23.37 41.16
CA GLY A 637 -9.24 -24.49 41.59
C GLY A 637 -8.69 -25.38 40.47
N ALA A 638 -8.83 -25.00 39.19
CA ALA A 638 -8.14 -25.63 38.07
C ALA A 638 -6.70 -25.08 37.94
N TYR A 639 -5.76 -25.97 37.57
CA TYR A 639 -4.32 -25.65 37.45
C TYR A 639 -3.65 -26.28 36.22
N GLU A 640 -4.33 -27.16 35.50
CA GLU A 640 -3.83 -27.82 34.29
C GLU A 640 -4.30 -27.08 33.03
N LYS A 641 -3.56 -27.23 31.93
CA LYS A 641 -4.00 -26.85 30.59
C LYS A 641 -4.48 -28.13 29.89
N ALA A 642 -5.65 -28.09 29.28
CA ALA A 642 -6.25 -29.21 28.54
C ALA A 642 -7.42 -28.74 27.67
N SER A 643 -7.68 -29.39 26.53
CA SER A 643 -8.86 -29.15 25.68
C SER A 643 -10.21 -29.37 26.40
N LYS A 644 -10.20 -29.97 27.60
CA LYS A 644 -11.39 -30.14 28.43
C LYS A 644 -11.02 -30.28 29.91
N ILE A 645 -11.58 -29.41 30.73
CA ILE A 645 -11.42 -29.38 32.19
C ILE A 645 -12.79 -29.54 32.84
N VAL A 646 -12.88 -30.35 33.90
CA VAL A 646 -14.10 -30.44 34.74
C VAL A 646 -13.76 -29.93 36.14
N VAL A 647 -14.46 -28.88 36.56
CA VAL A 647 -14.28 -28.20 37.84
C VAL A 647 -15.39 -28.61 38.80
N GLU A 648 -15.03 -28.94 40.04
CA GLU A 648 -15.97 -29.32 41.11
C GLU A 648 -15.87 -28.33 42.29
N LEU A 649 -16.86 -27.45 42.45
CA LEU A 649 -16.91 -26.41 43.47
C LEU A 649 -17.89 -26.73 44.61
N PRO A 650 -17.41 -27.00 45.84
CA PRO A 650 -18.29 -27.01 47.01
C PRO A 650 -18.65 -25.57 47.39
N LEU A 651 -19.94 -25.21 47.32
CA LEU A 651 -20.42 -23.85 47.59
C LEU A 651 -21.58 -23.86 48.58
N THR A 652 -21.57 -22.93 49.54
CA THR A 652 -22.73 -22.66 50.39
C THR A 652 -23.66 -21.64 49.72
N LEU A 653 -24.92 -22.02 49.58
CA LEU A 653 -25.99 -21.29 48.90
C LEU A 653 -27.04 -20.81 49.90
N SER A 654 -27.95 -19.94 49.46
CA SER A 654 -29.06 -19.40 50.26
C SER A 654 -30.39 -20.10 49.94
N GLU A 655 -31.27 -20.20 50.93
CA GLU A 655 -32.59 -20.83 50.78
C GLU A 655 -33.43 -20.17 49.67
N GLY A 656 -34.12 -21.00 48.88
CA GLY A 656 -34.99 -20.60 47.78
C GLY A 656 -34.31 -20.59 46.40
N ARG A 657 -34.91 -19.84 45.47
CA ARG A 657 -34.60 -19.90 44.02
C ARG A 657 -33.65 -18.81 43.52
N LYS A 658 -33.02 -18.05 44.43
CA LYS A 658 -32.25 -16.83 44.10
C LYS A 658 -30.77 -17.06 43.87
N ASN A 659 -30.28 -18.30 44.00
CA ASN A 659 -28.89 -18.62 43.72
C ASN A 659 -28.65 -18.70 42.21
N LEU A 660 -27.75 -17.86 41.71
CA LEU A 660 -27.23 -17.91 40.35
C LEU A 660 -25.70 -18.05 40.41
N ILE A 661 -25.12 -18.89 39.56
CA ILE A 661 -23.67 -19.01 39.38
C ILE A 661 -23.30 -18.77 37.91
N MET A 662 -22.22 -18.01 37.70
CA MET A 662 -21.56 -17.87 36.40
C MET A 662 -20.11 -18.30 36.54
N PHE A 663 -19.55 -18.78 35.44
CA PHE A 663 -18.14 -19.13 35.29
C PHE A 663 -17.53 -18.28 34.19
N ARG A 664 -16.21 -18.09 34.23
CA ARG A 664 -15.44 -17.54 33.11
C ARG A 664 -14.06 -18.18 33.03
N ALA A 665 -13.46 -18.16 31.86
CA ALA A 665 -12.14 -18.72 31.59
C ALA A 665 -11.56 -18.13 30.31
N LYS A 666 -10.29 -18.42 30.06
CA LYS A 666 -9.58 -18.20 28.80
C LYS A 666 -9.07 -19.55 28.29
N ASP A 667 -8.86 -19.66 26.99
CA ASP A 667 -8.00 -20.67 26.37
C ASP A 667 -6.51 -20.35 26.61
N VAL A 668 -5.66 -21.25 26.11
CA VAL A 668 -4.20 -21.08 26.08
C VAL A 668 -3.71 -20.21 24.93
N ALA A 669 -4.52 -20.02 23.88
CA ALA A 669 -4.13 -19.24 22.70
C ALA A 669 -3.98 -17.76 23.05
N GLY A 670 -4.91 -17.22 23.83
CA GLY A 670 -4.82 -15.87 24.36
C GLY A 670 -6.16 -15.16 24.63
N ASN A 671 -7.29 -15.70 24.13
CA ASN A 671 -8.54 -14.93 23.96
C ASN A 671 -9.03 -14.27 25.25
N PRO A 672 -9.74 -13.13 25.17
CA PRO A 672 -10.38 -12.50 26.32
C PRO A 672 -11.34 -13.46 27.03
N TYR A 673 -11.58 -13.20 28.33
CA TYR A 673 -12.50 -14.00 29.15
C TYR A 673 -13.86 -14.17 28.48
N ASN A 674 -14.26 -15.41 28.23
CA ASN A 674 -15.63 -15.76 27.89
C ASN A 674 -16.40 -16.13 29.17
N GLU A 675 -17.68 -15.77 29.25
CA GLU A 675 -18.52 -15.97 30.44
C GLU A 675 -19.68 -16.93 30.16
N SER A 676 -19.93 -17.86 31.09
CA SER A 676 -21.05 -18.80 31.01
C SER A 676 -22.39 -18.10 31.23
N PRO A 677 -23.51 -18.69 30.75
CA PRO A 677 -24.84 -18.31 31.23
C PRO A 677 -24.95 -18.42 32.76
N ALA A 678 -25.81 -17.58 33.35
CA ALA A 678 -26.14 -17.65 34.78
C ALA A 678 -27.03 -18.86 35.09
N TYR A 679 -26.43 -19.90 35.66
CA TYR A 679 -27.12 -21.14 36.03
C TYR A 679 -27.89 -20.97 37.35
N SER A 680 -29.20 -21.26 37.37
CA SER A 680 -30.06 -21.13 38.56
C SER A 680 -30.15 -22.42 39.37
N ILE A 681 -29.77 -22.37 40.65
CA ILE A 681 -29.82 -23.49 41.59
C ILE A 681 -30.83 -23.19 42.71
N TRP A 682 -31.77 -24.09 42.99
CA TRP A 682 -32.82 -23.86 43.99
C TRP A 682 -32.60 -24.73 45.23
N VAL A 683 -32.56 -24.10 46.40
CA VAL A 683 -32.18 -24.74 47.67
C VAL A 683 -33.38 -24.78 48.60
N ASP A 684 -33.63 -25.93 49.19
CA ASP A 684 -34.62 -26.07 50.26
C ASP A 684 -34.07 -27.00 51.35
N THR A 685 -33.89 -26.45 52.54
CA THR A 685 -33.33 -27.11 53.73
C THR A 685 -34.23 -26.97 54.96
N THR A 686 -35.32 -26.21 54.85
CA THR A 686 -36.19 -25.84 55.97
C THR A 686 -37.47 -26.67 55.99
N ALA A 687 -38.21 -26.58 57.10
CA ALA A 687 -39.47 -27.29 57.29
C ALA A 687 -40.61 -26.29 57.57
N PRO A 688 -41.86 -26.60 57.18
CA PRO A 688 -42.99 -25.68 57.29
C PRO A 688 -43.17 -25.06 58.70
N GLN A 689 -43.22 -23.73 58.75
CA GLN A 689 -43.26 -22.94 59.99
C GLN A 689 -44.70 -22.51 60.34
N PHE A 690 -45.01 -22.47 61.64
CA PHE A 690 -46.35 -22.20 62.18
C PHE A 690 -46.43 -20.82 62.85
N PHE A 691 -47.52 -20.08 62.60
CA PHE A 691 -47.75 -18.74 63.17
C PHE A 691 -49.26 -18.40 63.26
N ASP A 692 -49.61 -17.27 63.88
CA ASP A 692 -50.99 -16.74 63.94
C ASP A 692 -52.03 -17.76 64.50
N PHE A 693 -51.73 -18.32 65.67
CA PHE A 693 -52.66 -19.18 66.41
C PHE A 693 -53.74 -18.35 67.12
N TYR A 694 -54.98 -18.84 67.10
CA TYR A 694 -56.11 -18.25 67.82
C TYR A 694 -57.04 -19.38 68.34
N PRO A 695 -57.67 -19.24 69.54
CA PRO A 695 -57.56 -18.13 70.49
C PRO A 695 -56.14 -18.01 71.06
N GLY A 696 -55.75 -16.80 71.46
CA GLY A 696 -54.42 -16.53 72.03
C GLY A 696 -54.36 -16.92 73.52
N GLU A 697 -53.66 -16.12 74.31
CA GLU A 697 -53.61 -16.27 75.78
C GLU A 697 -54.92 -15.84 76.49
N GLU A 698 -55.95 -15.47 75.72
CA GLU A 698 -57.28 -15.07 76.21
C GLU A 698 -58.05 -16.26 76.80
N TRP A 699 -58.69 -16.02 77.96
CA TRP A 699 -59.58 -17.00 78.59
C TRP A 699 -60.92 -17.05 77.84
N VAL A 700 -61.42 -18.26 77.58
CA VAL A 700 -62.64 -18.46 76.77
C VAL A 700 -63.83 -18.82 77.65
N THR A 701 -64.95 -18.13 77.44
CA THR A 701 -66.16 -18.25 78.26
C THR A 701 -67.08 -19.42 77.86
N THR A 702 -66.59 -20.34 77.04
CA THR A 702 -67.37 -21.48 76.50
C THR A 702 -66.50 -22.72 76.32
N GLU A 703 -67.05 -23.89 76.63
CA GLU A 703 -66.36 -25.19 76.46
C GLU A 703 -66.18 -25.60 74.99
N THR A 704 -66.92 -25.02 74.05
CA THR A 704 -66.77 -25.29 72.61
C THR A 704 -66.08 -24.12 71.91
N VAL A 705 -64.87 -24.32 71.39
CA VAL A 705 -64.08 -23.25 70.77
C VAL A 705 -63.55 -23.62 69.39
N ARG A 706 -63.60 -22.67 68.44
CA ARG A 706 -62.97 -22.82 67.12
C ARG A 706 -61.56 -22.27 67.16
N VAL A 707 -60.59 -23.14 66.87
CA VAL A 707 -59.17 -22.80 66.81
C VAL A 707 -58.71 -22.65 65.36
N ARG A 708 -57.67 -21.84 65.13
CA ARG A 708 -57.04 -21.62 63.81
C ARG A 708 -55.53 -21.42 63.95
N ILE A 709 -54.79 -21.70 62.89
CA ILE A 709 -53.35 -21.41 62.77
C ILE A 709 -52.98 -21.19 61.29
N LYS A 710 -51.88 -20.48 61.02
CA LYS A 710 -51.26 -20.38 59.69
C LYS A 710 -49.97 -21.19 59.62
N VAL A 711 -49.66 -21.68 58.42
CA VAL A 711 -48.42 -22.40 58.11
C VAL A 711 -47.83 -21.83 56.82
N THR A 712 -46.51 -21.64 56.75
CA THR A 712 -45.79 -21.21 55.55
C THR A 712 -44.53 -22.04 55.35
N ASP A 713 -44.10 -22.15 54.10
CA ASP A 713 -42.90 -22.87 53.67
C ASP A 713 -42.01 -22.00 52.76
N ALA A 714 -42.36 -20.72 52.57
CA ALA A 714 -41.58 -19.80 51.77
C ALA A 714 -40.24 -19.46 52.48
N PRO A 715 -39.09 -19.49 51.79
CA PRO A 715 -38.93 -19.48 50.32
C PRO A 715 -38.69 -20.84 49.65
N GLY A 716 -38.93 -21.97 50.34
CA GLY A 716 -38.72 -23.34 49.87
C GLY A 716 -39.74 -23.87 48.84
N VAL A 717 -39.87 -25.19 48.76
CA VAL A 717 -40.60 -25.92 47.71
C VAL A 717 -42.11 -25.73 47.77
N GLY A 718 -42.68 -25.62 48.97
CA GLY A 718 -44.11 -25.53 49.23
C GLY A 718 -44.67 -26.72 50.02
N ILE A 719 -45.78 -26.47 50.72
CA ILE A 719 -46.45 -27.44 51.62
C ILE A 719 -47.11 -28.60 50.85
N ASP A 720 -46.85 -29.84 51.28
CA ASP A 720 -47.62 -31.02 50.89
C ASP A 720 -48.94 -31.08 51.67
N LEU A 721 -50.01 -30.65 51.00
CA LEU A 721 -51.38 -30.64 51.51
C LEU A 721 -51.93 -32.02 51.93
N SER A 722 -51.29 -33.13 51.54
CA SER A 722 -51.68 -34.48 51.96
C SER A 722 -51.17 -34.87 53.36
N LYS A 723 -50.14 -34.18 53.87
CA LYS A 723 -49.44 -34.53 55.13
C LYS A 723 -49.84 -33.64 56.33
N VAL A 724 -50.94 -32.92 56.23
CA VAL A 724 -51.41 -31.90 57.21
C VAL A 724 -52.25 -32.53 58.33
N MET A 725 -51.83 -32.36 59.59
CA MET A 725 -52.40 -33.05 60.76
C MET A 725 -52.50 -32.17 62.02
N TYR A 726 -53.36 -32.55 62.98
CA TYR A 726 -53.45 -31.98 64.33
C TYR A 726 -53.67 -33.05 65.42
N ARG A 727 -53.42 -32.68 66.68
CA ARG A 727 -53.78 -33.47 67.88
C ARG A 727 -54.08 -32.55 69.06
N TYR A 728 -54.90 -33.00 70.02
CA TYR A 728 -55.25 -32.20 71.20
C TYR A 728 -55.32 -33.02 72.50
N SER A 729 -55.25 -32.34 73.64
CA SER A 729 -55.41 -32.89 75.00
C SER A 729 -56.38 -32.02 75.80
N ARG A 730 -56.97 -32.60 76.85
CA ARG A 730 -57.87 -31.92 77.83
C ARG A 730 -57.45 -32.16 79.29
N MET A 731 -56.31 -32.83 79.47
CA MET A 731 -55.79 -33.31 80.76
C MET A 731 -54.31 -32.93 80.95
N GLY A 732 -53.83 -31.92 80.23
CA GLY A 732 -52.42 -31.51 80.20
C GLY A 732 -51.53 -32.36 79.29
N PRO A 733 -50.19 -32.16 79.35
CA PRO A 733 -49.23 -32.83 78.49
C PRO A 733 -49.29 -34.37 78.59
N GLY A 734 -48.91 -35.05 77.52
CA GLY A 734 -48.88 -36.52 77.45
C GLY A 734 -50.24 -37.22 77.22
N SER A 735 -51.37 -36.54 77.47
CA SER A 735 -52.72 -37.10 77.27
C SER A 735 -53.34 -36.76 75.89
N TYR A 736 -52.51 -36.73 74.85
CA TYR A 736 -52.92 -36.34 73.50
C TYR A 736 -53.72 -37.41 72.76
N THR A 737 -54.62 -36.98 71.87
CA THR A 737 -55.14 -37.82 70.78
C THR A 737 -54.02 -38.29 69.85
N SER A 738 -54.30 -39.34 69.07
CA SER A 738 -53.57 -39.61 67.83
C SER A 738 -53.53 -38.37 66.92
N TRP A 739 -52.55 -38.31 66.03
CA TRP A 739 -52.55 -37.35 64.93
C TRP A 739 -53.73 -37.65 63.99
N MET A 740 -54.56 -36.63 63.73
CA MET A 740 -55.72 -36.68 62.85
C MET A 740 -55.49 -35.73 61.66
N PRO A 741 -55.91 -36.08 60.44
CA PRO A 741 -55.79 -35.19 59.29
C PRO A 741 -56.65 -33.94 59.48
N ILE A 742 -56.19 -32.80 58.96
CA ILE A 742 -56.93 -31.53 58.95
C ILE A 742 -56.79 -30.87 57.59
N GLN A 743 -57.91 -30.37 57.06
CA GLN A 743 -57.93 -29.62 55.81
C GLN A 743 -57.74 -28.12 56.08
N GLY A 744 -57.15 -27.41 55.12
CA GLY A 744 -56.90 -25.98 55.21
C GLY A 744 -57.06 -25.29 53.86
N THR A 745 -57.04 -23.96 53.89
CA THR A 745 -57.11 -23.12 52.69
C THR A 745 -55.76 -22.44 52.48
N MET A 746 -55.13 -22.71 51.34
CA MET A 746 -53.94 -22.00 50.87
C MET A 746 -54.35 -20.65 50.27
N ASP A 747 -53.60 -19.58 50.55
CA ASP A 747 -53.77 -18.28 49.90
C ASP A 747 -52.82 -18.08 48.71
N SER A 748 -52.93 -16.92 48.04
CA SER A 748 -52.09 -16.56 46.89
C SER A 748 -50.61 -16.32 47.20
N TYR A 749 -50.22 -16.33 48.48
CA TYR A 749 -48.85 -16.13 48.95
C TYR A 749 -48.20 -17.42 49.45
N GLY A 750 -48.90 -18.57 49.33
CA GLY A 750 -48.41 -19.87 49.81
C GLY A 750 -48.60 -20.08 51.32
N VAL A 751 -49.48 -19.31 51.97
CA VAL A 751 -49.80 -19.49 53.39
C VAL A 751 -51.04 -20.36 53.56
N LEU A 752 -50.88 -21.48 54.25
CA LEU A 752 -51.93 -22.45 54.55
C LEU A 752 -52.61 -22.10 55.88
N THR A 753 -53.88 -21.72 55.85
CA THR A 753 -54.70 -21.55 57.08
C THR A 753 -55.41 -22.85 57.44
N LEU A 754 -55.16 -23.37 58.64
CA LEU A 754 -55.86 -24.51 59.23
C LEU A 754 -56.91 -24.02 60.24
N SER A 755 -58.04 -24.73 60.38
CA SER A 755 -58.98 -24.47 61.49
C SER A 755 -59.81 -25.70 61.85
N THR A 756 -60.13 -25.86 63.14
CA THR A 756 -60.97 -26.95 63.67
C THR A 756 -61.75 -26.47 64.90
N THR A 757 -62.70 -27.26 65.39
CA THR A 757 -63.47 -26.96 66.60
C THR A 757 -63.19 -28.00 67.68
N LEU A 758 -62.81 -27.54 68.87
CA LEU A 758 -62.51 -28.39 70.02
C LEU A 758 -63.66 -28.32 71.05
N GLN A 759 -63.77 -29.41 71.81
CA GLN A 759 -64.49 -29.42 73.09
C GLN A 759 -63.44 -29.44 74.20
N LEU A 760 -63.47 -28.45 75.08
CA LEU A 760 -62.53 -28.23 76.16
C LEU A 760 -62.95 -28.98 77.43
N SER A 761 -62.13 -28.92 78.47
CA SER A 761 -62.45 -29.28 79.85
C SER A 761 -62.46 -28.00 80.71
N PRO A 762 -63.52 -27.74 81.50
CA PRO A 762 -63.60 -26.54 82.35
C PRO A 762 -62.69 -26.60 83.58
N THR A 763 -62.11 -27.77 83.89
CA THR A 763 -61.20 -27.98 85.04
C THR A 763 -59.93 -28.74 84.65
N GLY A 764 -59.60 -28.80 83.35
CA GLY A 764 -58.47 -29.55 82.82
C GLY A 764 -57.66 -28.71 81.84
N GLN A 765 -56.35 -28.92 81.81
CA GLN A 765 -55.46 -28.17 80.93
C GLN A 765 -55.65 -28.61 79.47
N ASN A 766 -56.21 -27.71 78.65
CA ASN A 766 -56.49 -27.98 77.24
C ASN A 766 -55.30 -27.57 76.38
N LEU A 767 -54.88 -28.45 75.48
CA LEU A 767 -53.70 -28.25 74.62
C LEU A 767 -54.01 -28.66 73.17
N ILE A 768 -53.43 -27.98 72.17
CA ILE A 768 -53.43 -28.41 70.76
C ILE A 768 -52.04 -28.28 70.13
N GLN A 769 -51.73 -29.19 69.20
CA GLN A 769 -50.59 -29.11 68.28
C GLN A 769 -50.98 -29.46 66.84
N PHE A 770 -50.18 -28.97 65.89
CA PHE A 770 -50.28 -29.21 64.46
C PHE A 770 -48.98 -29.82 63.92
N LYS A 771 -49.04 -30.50 62.77
CA LYS A 771 -47.90 -31.07 62.06
C LYS A 771 -48.15 -31.02 60.55
N VAL A 772 -47.14 -30.63 59.79
CA VAL A 772 -47.18 -30.43 58.34
C VAL A 772 -45.84 -30.85 57.73
N SER A 773 -45.86 -31.22 56.46
CA SER A 773 -44.65 -31.44 55.66
C SER A 773 -44.71 -30.66 54.36
N ASP A 774 -43.55 -30.35 53.82
CA ASP A 774 -43.34 -29.87 52.46
C ASP A 774 -43.32 -31.04 51.44
N VAL A 775 -43.11 -30.69 50.17
CA VAL A 775 -43.06 -31.63 49.03
C VAL A 775 -41.79 -32.50 49.01
N LEU A 776 -40.66 -32.03 49.54
CA LEU A 776 -39.40 -32.79 49.61
C LEU A 776 -39.38 -33.77 50.80
N GLY A 777 -40.12 -33.46 51.86
CA GLY A 777 -40.45 -34.35 52.96
C GLY A 777 -39.93 -33.92 54.34
N HIS A 778 -39.45 -32.68 54.53
CA HIS A 778 -39.17 -32.19 55.86
C HIS A 778 -40.49 -32.06 56.67
N VAL A 779 -40.40 -31.95 58.00
CA VAL A 779 -41.57 -32.11 58.89
C VAL A 779 -41.59 -31.04 59.98
N GLY A 780 -42.47 -30.05 59.81
CA GLY A 780 -42.78 -29.06 60.83
C GLY A 780 -43.76 -29.61 61.88
N VAL A 781 -43.53 -29.29 63.15
CA VAL A 781 -44.46 -29.54 64.26
C VAL A 781 -44.62 -28.25 65.07
N SER A 782 -45.85 -27.87 65.41
CA SER A 782 -46.11 -26.65 66.17
C SER A 782 -45.76 -26.78 67.67
N PRO A 783 -45.53 -25.65 68.36
CA PRO A 783 -45.61 -25.58 69.82
C PRO A 783 -46.95 -26.12 70.36
N GLU A 784 -46.98 -26.43 71.66
CA GLU A 784 -48.21 -26.74 72.40
C GLU A 784 -48.95 -25.43 72.73
N PHE A 785 -50.16 -25.24 72.19
CA PHE A 785 -50.99 -24.07 72.50
C PHE A 785 -52.01 -24.39 73.59
N ILE A 786 -52.03 -23.57 74.65
CA ILE A 786 -52.90 -23.74 75.83
C ILE A 786 -54.23 -22.98 75.63
N ILE A 787 -55.35 -23.51 76.13
CA ILE A 787 -56.67 -22.84 76.09
C ILE A 787 -57.34 -22.92 77.47
N ASN A 788 -57.62 -21.76 78.08
CA ASN A 788 -58.10 -21.60 79.46
C ASN A 788 -59.61 -21.25 79.53
N VAL A 789 -60.32 -21.63 80.60
CA VAL A 789 -61.80 -21.55 80.71
C VAL A 789 -62.23 -21.00 82.08
N ASP A 790 -63.24 -20.13 82.09
CA ASP A 790 -63.61 -19.22 83.20
C ASP A 790 -64.89 -19.64 84.00
N ASN A 791 -65.05 -19.24 85.28
CA ASN A 791 -66.06 -19.79 86.22
C ASN A 791 -66.56 -18.80 87.32
N PRO A 792 -67.84 -18.88 87.78
CA PRO A 792 -68.43 -17.94 88.77
C PRO A 792 -68.21 -18.28 90.28
N PRO A 793 -68.32 -17.27 91.19
CA PRO A 793 -67.99 -17.37 92.63
C PRO A 793 -69.14 -17.83 93.59
N GLU A 794 -68.75 -18.25 94.81
CA GLU A 794 -69.61 -18.81 95.88
C GLU A 794 -69.77 -17.87 97.11
N VAL A 795 -70.98 -17.72 97.69
CA VAL A 795 -71.30 -16.68 98.72
C VAL A 795 -72.26 -17.16 99.83
N SER A 796 -71.95 -16.81 101.10
CA SER A 796 -72.71 -17.14 102.33
C SER A 796 -72.88 -15.97 103.31
N LEU A 797 -73.96 -15.98 104.11
CA LEU A 797 -74.30 -14.98 105.14
C LEU A 797 -74.18 -15.61 106.55
N VAL A 798 -73.69 -14.85 107.54
CA VAL A 798 -73.28 -15.36 108.87
C VAL A 798 -73.99 -14.70 110.05
N SER A 799 -74.33 -13.40 109.97
CA SER A 799 -74.95 -12.64 111.07
C SER A 799 -75.67 -11.39 110.53
N PRO A 800 -76.75 -10.89 111.16
CA PRO A 800 -77.46 -11.46 112.30
C PRO A 800 -78.26 -12.70 111.89
N LEU A 801 -78.75 -13.46 112.86
CA LEU A 801 -79.54 -14.66 112.62
C LEU A 801 -81.05 -14.32 112.46
N PRO A 802 -81.84 -15.17 111.78
CA PRO A 802 -83.26 -14.91 111.56
C PRO A 802 -84.06 -14.82 112.88
N GLY A 803 -84.63 -13.65 113.14
CA GLY A 803 -85.48 -13.40 114.31
C GLY A 803 -84.76 -12.89 115.57
N GLU A 804 -83.48 -12.52 115.47
CA GLU A 804 -82.70 -11.96 116.58
C GLU A 804 -83.33 -10.68 117.16
N ARG A 805 -83.21 -10.45 118.46
CA ARG A 805 -83.82 -9.32 119.20
C ARG A 805 -82.78 -8.51 119.97
N TYR A 806 -83.04 -7.21 120.07
CA TYR A 806 -82.22 -6.26 120.84
C TYR A 806 -83.12 -5.20 121.51
N LEU A 807 -82.55 -4.31 122.32
CA LEU A 807 -83.21 -3.11 122.84
C LEU A 807 -82.88 -1.86 121.98
N SER A 808 -83.66 -0.78 122.06
CA SER A 808 -83.46 0.41 121.22
C SER A 808 -82.19 1.22 121.54
N ASN A 809 -81.43 0.79 122.54
CA ASN A 809 -80.11 1.31 122.92
C ASN A 809 -78.96 0.31 122.66
N GLU A 810 -79.24 -0.87 122.09
CA GLU A 810 -78.26 -1.92 121.77
C GLU A 810 -77.76 -1.84 120.31
N THR A 811 -77.01 -2.87 119.88
CA THR A 811 -76.20 -2.83 118.65
C THR A 811 -76.27 -4.15 117.86
N VAL A 812 -76.41 -4.10 116.55
CA VAL A 812 -76.63 -5.28 115.68
C VAL A 812 -75.43 -5.57 114.78
N PRO A 813 -74.79 -6.76 114.85
CA PRO A 813 -73.70 -7.14 113.95
C PRO A 813 -74.19 -7.71 112.61
N LEU A 814 -73.53 -7.37 111.49
CA LEU A 814 -73.73 -8.00 110.16
C LEU A 814 -72.43 -8.68 109.69
N LYS A 815 -72.48 -9.91 109.18
CA LYS A 815 -71.28 -10.69 108.75
C LYS A 815 -71.55 -11.65 107.57
N CYS A 816 -70.58 -11.85 106.67
CA CYS A 816 -70.65 -12.78 105.52
C CYS A 816 -69.30 -13.39 105.12
N THR A 817 -69.31 -14.38 104.21
CA THR A 817 -68.11 -15.03 103.61
C THR A 817 -68.29 -15.31 102.11
N ILE A 818 -67.19 -15.35 101.36
CA ILE A 818 -67.13 -15.47 99.88
C ILE A 818 -65.93 -16.36 99.50
N LYS A 819 -66.01 -17.11 98.39
CA LYS A 819 -64.93 -17.92 97.84
C LYS A 819 -64.99 -17.97 96.31
N ASP A 820 -63.84 -17.96 95.64
CA ASP A 820 -63.72 -18.20 94.19
C ASP A 820 -63.28 -19.63 93.81
N ARG A 821 -63.41 -19.98 92.52
CA ARG A 821 -63.11 -21.32 91.97
C ARG A 821 -61.96 -21.39 90.97
N ASP A 822 -61.71 -20.34 90.19
CA ASP A 822 -60.68 -20.32 89.16
C ASP A 822 -59.25 -20.17 89.73
N GLY A 823 -59.12 -19.54 90.90
CA GLY A 823 -57.86 -19.24 91.58
C GLY A 823 -57.28 -17.85 91.28
N ASN A 824 -58.06 -16.98 90.64
CA ASN A 824 -57.67 -15.66 90.16
C ASN A 824 -57.82 -14.57 91.25
N PRO A 825 -56.96 -13.53 91.29
CA PRO A 825 -57.11 -12.36 92.18
C PRO A 825 -58.27 -11.40 91.79
N ASP A 826 -59.45 -11.93 91.49
CA ASP A 826 -60.55 -11.18 90.90
C ASP A 826 -61.33 -10.29 91.90
N LYS A 827 -61.90 -9.19 91.39
CA LYS A 827 -62.34 -8.04 92.21
C LYS A 827 -63.78 -8.17 92.71
N LEU A 828 -63.99 -9.10 93.63
CA LEU A 828 -65.28 -9.31 94.29
C LEU A 828 -65.71 -8.07 95.11
N TRP A 829 -66.90 -7.52 94.82
CA TRP A 829 -67.49 -6.37 95.55
C TRP A 829 -68.70 -6.78 96.39
N VAL A 830 -68.87 -6.18 97.58
CA VAL A 830 -69.89 -6.56 98.59
C VAL A 830 -70.74 -5.36 99.02
N THR A 831 -72.04 -5.57 99.24
CA THR A 831 -72.98 -4.51 99.72
C THR A 831 -74.02 -5.06 100.69
N TRP A 832 -74.27 -4.34 101.80
CA TRP A 832 -75.33 -4.56 102.78
C TRP A 832 -76.41 -3.48 102.74
N ILE A 833 -77.66 -3.90 102.92
CA ILE A 833 -78.86 -3.06 102.89
C ILE A 833 -79.73 -3.40 104.10
N VAL A 834 -80.34 -2.42 104.77
CA VAL A 834 -81.36 -2.62 105.81
C VAL A 834 -82.59 -1.78 105.47
N ASP A 835 -83.75 -2.42 105.39
CA ASP A 835 -85.03 -1.84 104.96
C ASP A 835 -84.87 -0.87 103.78
N ASP A 836 -84.29 -1.41 102.70
CA ASP A 836 -83.96 -0.76 101.43
C ASP A 836 -82.92 0.38 101.48
N VAL A 837 -82.36 0.72 102.64
CA VAL A 837 -81.24 1.67 102.81
C VAL A 837 -79.89 0.95 102.83
N ILE A 838 -78.93 1.34 101.99
CA ILE A 838 -77.56 0.78 102.04
C ILE A 838 -76.87 1.21 103.34
N VAL A 839 -76.40 0.24 104.13
CA VAL A 839 -75.73 0.49 105.42
C VAL A 839 -74.21 0.32 105.39
N GLY A 840 -73.66 -0.38 104.38
CA GLY A 840 -72.22 -0.51 104.20
C GLY A 840 -71.79 -1.55 103.18
N THR A 841 -70.48 -1.70 102.96
CA THR A 841 -69.88 -2.54 101.90
C THR A 841 -68.77 -3.47 102.40
N SER A 842 -68.52 -3.50 103.71
CA SER A 842 -67.58 -4.44 104.35
C SER A 842 -68.20 -5.83 104.54
N GLN A 843 -67.40 -6.90 104.53
CA GLN A 843 -67.88 -8.23 104.94
C GLN A 843 -68.30 -8.33 106.43
N ASN A 844 -67.94 -7.34 107.24
CA ASN A 844 -68.31 -7.22 108.66
C ASN A 844 -68.72 -5.77 108.99
N LEU A 845 -69.87 -5.56 109.66
CA LEU A 845 -70.41 -4.26 110.05
C LEU A 845 -71.14 -4.34 111.40
N THR A 846 -71.40 -3.21 112.07
CA THR A 846 -72.29 -3.12 113.24
C THR A 846 -73.18 -1.88 113.15
N LEU A 847 -74.46 -2.01 113.52
CA LEU A 847 -75.48 -0.96 113.53
C LEU A 847 -75.86 -0.56 114.97
N LYS A 848 -76.41 0.65 115.16
CA LYS A 848 -76.95 1.14 116.44
C LYS A 848 -78.24 1.94 116.22
N GLY A 849 -79.06 2.07 117.26
CA GLY A 849 -80.16 3.05 117.29
C GLY A 849 -81.31 2.75 116.33
N LEU A 850 -81.53 1.49 115.98
CA LEU A 850 -82.73 1.06 115.27
C LEU A 850 -83.98 1.37 116.14
N ALA A 851 -85.08 1.72 115.49
CA ALA A 851 -86.32 2.06 116.18
C ALA A 851 -87.04 0.79 116.68
N PRO A 852 -87.86 0.87 117.76
CA PRO A 852 -88.73 -0.23 118.17
C PRO A 852 -89.63 -0.71 117.03
N GLY A 853 -89.34 -1.90 116.50
CA GLY A 853 -89.91 -2.38 115.24
C GLY A 853 -89.25 -3.68 114.76
N VAL A 854 -89.53 -4.07 113.51
CA VAL A 854 -88.95 -5.25 112.83
C VAL A 854 -88.21 -4.78 111.58
N HIS A 855 -86.97 -5.23 111.40
CA HIS A 855 -86.07 -4.78 110.32
C HIS A 855 -85.63 -5.95 109.41
N THR A 856 -85.43 -5.69 108.11
CA THR A 856 -84.99 -6.65 107.08
C THR A 856 -83.60 -6.29 106.56
N ILE A 857 -82.70 -7.26 106.41
CA ILE A 857 -81.29 -7.04 106.03
C ILE A 857 -80.93 -7.86 104.79
N VAL A 858 -80.29 -7.27 103.78
CA VAL A 858 -79.91 -7.88 102.49
C VAL A 858 -78.41 -7.77 102.25
N LEU A 859 -77.82 -8.79 101.65
CA LEU A 859 -76.42 -8.90 101.20
C LEU A 859 -76.38 -9.11 99.69
N LYS A 860 -75.53 -8.37 98.97
CA LYS A 860 -75.22 -8.57 97.55
C LYS A 860 -73.71 -8.71 97.33
N VAL A 861 -73.33 -9.55 96.37
CA VAL A 861 -71.96 -9.75 95.90
C VAL A 861 -71.93 -9.79 94.37
N ARG A 862 -70.90 -9.20 93.76
CA ARG A 862 -70.67 -9.20 92.31
C ARG A 862 -69.20 -9.38 91.97
N ASP A 863 -68.95 -9.81 90.74
CA ASP A 863 -67.67 -10.22 90.20
C ASP A 863 -67.21 -9.33 89.01
N SER A 864 -65.97 -9.46 88.55
CA SER A 864 -65.39 -8.58 87.51
C SER A 864 -66.03 -8.79 86.13
N ILE A 865 -66.39 -10.03 85.80
CA ILE A 865 -67.06 -10.37 84.54
C ILE A 865 -68.54 -9.93 84.61
N PRO A 866 -69.02 -9.11 83.65
CA PRO A 866 -70.36 -8.50 83.70
C PRO A 866 -71.50 -9.47 83.32
N LEU A 867 -71.35 -10.77 83.58
CA LEU A 867 -72.37 -11.79 83.32
C LEU A 867 -73.34 -11.91 84.51
N PRO A 868 -74.67 -11.99 84.29
CA PRO A 868 -75.65 -12.13 85.37
C PRO A 868 -75.44 -13.35 86.29
N SER A 869 -74.83 -14.42 85.76
CA SER A 869 -74.49 -15.64 86.50
C SER A 869 -73.40 -15.46 87.57
N HIS A 870 -72.61 -14.39 87.51
CA HIS A 870 -71.50 -14.11 88.43
C HIS A 870 -71.91 -13.10 89.54
N ASN A 871 -73.22 -12.91 89.75
CA ASN A 871 -73.80 -11.97 90.73
C ASN A 871 -74.73 -12.69 91.73
N ILE A 872 -74.48 -12.58 93.05
CA ILE A 872 -75.13 -13.38 94.10
C ILE A 872 -75.81 -12.49 95.17
N THR A 873 -76.89 -12.95 95.80
CA THR A 873 -77.68 -12.19 96.81
C THR A 873 -78.28 -13.08 97.92
N ARG A 874 -78.42 -12.57 99.16
CA ARG A 874 -78.96 -13.23 100.39
C ARG A 874 -79.69 -12.21 101.32
N TRP A 875 -80.52 -12.64 102.29
CA TRP A 875 -81.19 -11.72 103.25
C TRP A 875 -81.70 -12.38 104.57
N VAL A 876 -82.08 -11.57 105.60
CA VAL A 876 -82.51 -11.95 106.98
C VAL A 876 -83.40 -10.87 107.69
N ARG A 877 -83.90 -11.06 108.93
CA ARG A 877 -84.77 -10.12 109.72
C ARG A 877 -84.56 -10.14 111.27
N ILE A 878 -84.86 -9.04 112.01
CA ILE A 878 -84.61 -8.80 113.48
C ILE A 878 -85.64 -7.83 114.19
N VAL A 879 -85.62 -7.62 115.54
CA VAL A 879 -86.65 -6.87 116.38
C VAL A 879 -86.10 -6.00 117.58
N ILE A 880 -86.79 -4.92 118.06
CA ILE A 880 -86.29 -3.85 119.03
C ILE A 880 -87.29 -3.27 120.14
N GLU A 881 -86.89 -2.89 121.40
CA GLU A 881 -87.76 -2.48 122.61
C GLU A 881 -87.26 -1.27 123.58
N LYS A 882 -87.89 -0.78 124.74
CA LYS A 882 -87.77 0.64 125.39
C LYS A 882 -87.83 0.98 126.99
N PRO A 883 -87.58 2.25 127.54
CA PRO A 883 -87.41 2.70 129.02
C PRO A 883 -88.11 4.03 129.66
N PRO A 884 -87.86 4.53 130.96
CA PRO A 884 -88.64 5.58 131.81
C PRO A 884 -87.93 6.78 132.68
N PRO A 885 -88.61 7.66 133.54
CA PRO A 885 -88.15 9.00 134.19
C PRO A 885 -88.40 9.36 135.76
N SER A 886 -88.22 10.65 136.30
CA SER A 886 -88.25 11.13 137.78
C SER A 886 -88.67 12.64 138.23
N ASP A 887 -88.02 13.34 139.24
CA ASP A 887 -88.44 14.48 140.19
C ASP A 887 -87.76 15.92 140.00
N PRO A 888 -88.24 17.10 140.55
CA PRO A 888 -87.99 18.43 139.93
C PRO A 888 -87.15 19.57 140.62
N PHE A 889 -86.41 19.40 141.73
CA PHE A 889 -85.58 20.49 142.34
C PHE A 889 -84.32 20.92 141.52
N LEU A 890 -84.38 20.79 140.20
CA LEU A 890 -83.30 21.01 139.23
C LEU A 890 -83.76 21.94 138.08
N ARG A 891 -84.70 22.84 138.37
CA ARG A 891 -85.36 23.68 137.37
C ARG A 891 -84.82 25.11 137.38
N ASP A 892 -84.62 25.57 136.16
CA ASP A 892 -84.20 26.89 135.72
C ASP A 892 -85.11 27.18 134.51
N SER A 893 -86.07 28.09 134.70
CA SER A 893 -87.28 28.18 133.87
C SER A 893 -87.20 29.12 132.68
N ASP A 894 -86.32 30.10 132.73
CA ASP A 894 -85.95 30.95 131.60
C ASP A 894 -84.57 30.63 131.01
N SER A 895 -83.79 29.77 131.68
CA SER A 895 -82.48 29.28 131.24
C SER A 895 -81.38 30.34 131.24
N ASP A 896 -81.45 31.30 132.17
CA ASP A 896 -80.44 32.36 132.30
C ASP A 896 -79.19 31.97 133.12
N GLY A 897 -79.25 30.84 133.83
CA GLY A 897 -78.18 30.27 134.64
C GLY A 897 -78.40 30.35 136.16
N ILE A 898 -79.45 31.03 136.62
CA ILE A 898 -79.88 31.09 138.02
C ILE A 898 -81.12 30.17 138.21
N PRO A 899 -81.23 29.34 139.27
CA PRO A 899 -82.37 28.41 139.41
C PRO A 899 -83.63 29.08 140.01
N ASP A 900 -84.83 28.63 139.58
CA ASP A 900 -86.15 29.18 139.95
C ASP A 900 -86.27 29.60 141.44
N GLY A 901 -85.80 28.74 142.34
CA GLY A 901 -85.94 28.87 143.80
C GLY A 901 -84.87 29.73 144.49
N TYR A 902 -83.81 30.14 143.79
CA TYR A 902 -82.87 31.17 144.28
C TYR A 902 -83.45 32.56 144.01
N GLU A 903 -84.06 32.75 142.85
CA GLU A 903 -84.60 34.04 142.40
C GLU A 903 -85.80 34.48 143.24
N GLU A 904 -86.74 33.56 143.48
CA GLU A 904 -87.87 33.77 144.40
C GLU A 904 -87.40 34.11 145.84
N GLN A 905 -86.18 33.71 146.24
CA GLN A 905 -85.60 34.05 147.54
C GLN A 905 -85.01 35.48 147.58
N TRP A 906 -84.36 35.94 146.52
CA TRP A 906 -83.64 37.24 146.50
C TRP A 906 -84.40 38.38 145.82
N GLY A 907 -85.50 38.08 145.12
CA GLY A 907 -86.38 39.08 144.50
C GLY A 907 -86.06 39.43 143.05
N THR A 908 -85.27 38.59 142.36
CA THR A 908 -85.23 38.54 140.89
C THR A 908 -86.43 37.73 140.36
N ASP A 909 -86.59 37.61 139.04
CA ASP A 909 -87.84 37.15 138.41
C ASP A 909 -87.62 35.85 137.59
N PRO A 910 -87.96 34.65 138.13
CA PRO A 910 -87.64 33.31 137.57
C PRO A 910 -88.35 32.92 136.26
N PHE A 911 -88.79 33.92 135.49
CA PHE A 911 -89.35 33.77 134.15
C PHE A 911 -88.87 34.90 133.20
N LYS A 912 -87.82 35.65 133.58
CA LYS A 912 -87.41 36.90 132.94
C LYS A 912 -85.90 37.17 132.99
N ALA A 913 -85.09 36.15 132.70
CA ALA A 913 -83.67 36.17 132.34
C ALA A 913 -82.92 37.49 132.66
N ASP A 914 -82.64 37.72 133.93
CA ASP A 914 -81.97 38.93 134.42
C ASP A 914 -80.59 38.70 135.02
N SER A 915 -80.03 37.49 134.87
CA SER A 915 -78.62 37.17 135.16
C SER A 915 -77.63 38.12 134.46
N SER A 916 -78.03 38.81 133.38
CA SER A 916 -77.23 39.85 132.70
C SER A 916 -77.53 41.31 133.11
N MET A 917 -78.46 41.54 134.03
CA MET A 917 -78.77 42.85 134.60
C MET A 917 -77.90 43.14 135.83
N ASP A 918 -77.69 44.44 136.10
CA ASP A 918 -77.07 44.97 137.32
C ASP A 918 -78.22 45.61 138.13
N THR A 919 -78.78 44.84 139.06
CA THR A 919 -80.10 45.14 139.65
C THR A 919 -80.05 46.30 140.64
N ASP A 920 -78.92 46.49 141.31
CA ASP A 920 -78.70 47.60 142.24
C ASP A 920 -77.86 48.75 141.66
N GLY A 921 -76.99 48.49 140.67
CA GLY A 921 -76.26 49.46 139.86
C GLY A 921 -74.80 49.75 140.26
N ASP A 922 -74.03 48.78 140.77
CA ASP A 922 -72.61 48.96 141.12
C ASP A 922 -71.61 48.67 140.01
N GLY A 923 -72.02 47.92 138.99
CA GLY A 923 -71.22 47.58 137.81
C GLY A 923 -71.08 46.08 137.52
N TYR A 924 -71.72 45.18 138.28
CA TYR A 924 -71.67 43.74 138.05
C TYR A 924 -73.05 43.12 137.82
N THR A 925 -73.06 41.96 137.16
CA THR A 925 -74.31 41.33 136.75
C THR A 925 -74.82 40.30 137.77
N ASN A 926 -76.14 40.12 137.86
CA ASN A 926 -76.80 39.14 138.73
C ASN A 926 -76.16 37.73 138.61
N LEU A 927 -75.69 37.32 137.41
CA LEU A 927 -74.96 36.06 137.20
C LEU A 927 -73.56 36.06 137.81
N GLU A 928 -72.81 37.15 137.64
CA GLU A 928 -71.47 37.30 138.20
C GLU A 928 -71.53 37.33 139.74
N GLU A 929 -72.58 37.94 140.30
CA GLU A 929 -72.86 37.94 141.74
C GLU A 929 -73.38 36.60 142.26
N TYR A 930 -74.26 35.90 141.53
CA TYR A 930 -74.65 34.52 141.84
C TYR A 930 -73.44 33.57 141.87
N LEU A 931 -72.51 33.72 140.91
CA LEU A 931 -71.26 32.95 140.84
C LEU A 931 -70.20 33.40 141.87
N ALA A 932 -70.27 34.63 142.37
CA ALA A 932 -69.43 35.14 143.47
C ALA A 932 -70.02 34.87 144.86
N GLY A 933 -71.34 34.62 144.97
CA GLY A 933 -72.08 34.41 146.21
C GLY A 933 -72.50 35.71 146.93
N THR A 934 -72.74 36.79 146.20
CA THR A 934 -73.11 38.11 146.76
C THR A 934 -74.62 38.43 146.62
N ASP A 935 -75.05 39.60 147.08
CA ASP A 935 -76.46 40.03 147.14
C ASP A 935 -76.71 41.06 146.03
N PRO A 936 -77.36 40.67 144.90
CA PRO A 936 -77.53 41.53 143.72
C PRO A 936 -78.51 42.70 143.92
N THR A 937 -78.96 42.92 145.16
CA THR A 937 -79.76 44.08 145.55
C THR A 937 -78.96 45.09 146.40
N ARG A 938 -77.62 44.95 146.50
CA ARG A 938 -76.75 45.68 147.45
C ARG A 938 -75.25 45.96 147.11
N ARG A 939 -74.85 46.08 145.83
CA ARG A 939 -73.65 46.77 145.22
C ARG A 939 -72.17 46.21 145.47
N SER A 940 -71.62 45.09 144.82
CA SER A 940 -70.12 44.62 144.66
C SER A 940 -69.61 43.32 143.81
N SER A 941 -68.65 43.32 142.80
CA SER A 941 -67.92 42.09 142.12
C SER A 941 -66.62 42.23 141.14
N SER A 942 -66.13 41.27 140.22
CA SER A 942 -65.08 41.39 139.04
C SER A 942 -64.41 40.14 138.18
N PRO A 943 -63.92 40.22 136.85
CA PRO A 943 -63.37 39.10 135.90
C PRO A 943 -62.20 39.28 134.75
N SER A 944 -61.71 38.27 133.89
CA SER A 944 -60.63 38.34 132.74
C SER A 944 -60.38 37.16 131.61
N LYS A 945 -59.52 37.24 130.47
CA LYS A 945 -59.22 36.25 129.26
C LYS A 945 -57.93 36.42 128.22
N GLY A 946 -57.50 35.51 127.21
CA GLY A 946 -56.37 35.64 126.07
C GLY A 946 -55.87 34.46 125.00
N LEU A 947 -55.03 34.63 123.86
CA LEU A 947 -54.57 33.68 122.65
C LEU A 947 -53.25 34.08 121.70
N ILE A 948 -52.59 33.59 120.52
CA ILE A 948 -52.20 32.39 119.55
C ILE A 948 -51.26 32.69 118.19
N GLU A 949 -50.34 31.83 117.50
CA GLU A 949 -49.81 31.79 115.96
C GLU A 949 -48.63 30.80 115.31
N THR A 950 -48.08 30.87 113.98
CA THR A 950 -47.29 29.84 113.05
C THR A 950 -46.21 30.23 111.83
N SER A 951 -45.65 29.36 110.84
CA SER A 951 -44.53 29.63 109.71
C SER A 951 -44.09 28.64 108.44
N PRO A 952 -43.18 28.97 107.35
CA PRO A 952 -42.82 28.23 105.99
C PRO A 952 -41.35 28.24 105.18
N SER A 953 -41.04 27.62 103.92
CA SER A 953 -39.70 27.65 103.03
C SER A 953 -39.56 27.08 101.46
N ALA A 954 -38.47 27.27 100.54
CA ALA A 954 -38.34 26.80 99.04
C ALA A 954 -37.09 26.87 97.92
N ILE A 955 -35.72 26.97 98.08
CA ILE A 955 -34.78 27.65 97.04
C ILE A 955 -33.85 26.93 95.96
N LEU A 956 -33.45 25.64 96.01
CA LEU A 956 -32.13 25.17 95.48
C LEU A 956 -31.79 25.11 93.94
N ILE A 957 -32.75 25.07 93.00
CA ILE A 957 -32.53 24.42 91.68
C ILE A 957 -31.71 25.22 90.62
N ALA A 958 -31.61 26.54 90.71
CA ALA A 958 -31.19 27.38 89.58
C ALA A 958 -29.68 27.31 89.17
N ALA A 959 -28.80 26.76 90.00
CA ALA A 959 -27.35 26.95 89.85
C ALA A 959 -26.65 26.12 88.76
N ILE A 960 -27.24 24.99 88.33
CA ILE A 960 -26.50 23.94 87.61
C ILE A 960 -26.30 24.24 86.10
N ALA A 961 -27.20 25.00 85.48
CA ALA A 961 -27.26 25.14 84.01
C ALA A 961 -26.07 25.89 83.36
N VAL A 962 -25.39 26.77 84.10
CA VAL A 962 -24.43 27.73 83.52
C VAL A 962 -23.11 27.07 83.08
N VAL A 963 -22.71 25.96 83.73
CA VAL A 963 -21.37 25.36 83.56
C VAL A 963 -21.17 24.72 82.18
N ILE A 964 -22.23 24.11 81.61
CA ILE A 964 -22.12 23.24 80.43
C ILE A 964 -21.76 24.02 79.16
N ALA A 965 -22.26 25.26 79.02
CA ALA A 965 -22.09 26.06 77.80
C ALA A 965 -20.63 26.44 77.49
N GLY A 966 -19.80 26.64 78.52
CA GLY A 966 -18.42 27.12 78.36
C GLY A 966 -17.47 26.12 77.65
N LEU A 967 -17.71 24.82 77.82
CA LEU A 967 -16.81 23.77 77.32
C LEU A 967 -16.87 23.62 75.78
N VAL A 968 -18.03 23.89 75.18
CA VAL A 968 -18.23 23.75 73.73
C VAL A 968 -17.42 24.78 72.93
N PHE A 969 -17.33 26.02 73.45
CA PHE A 969 -16.65 27.14 72.79
C PHE A 969 -15.13 26.94 72.68
N LEU A 970 -14.51 26.34 73.70
CA LEU A 970 -13.06 26.17 73.79
C LEU A 970 -12.49 25.22 72.71
N ASN A 971 -13.22 24.15 72.38
CA ASN A 971 -12.80 23.15 71.40
C ASN A 971 -12.74 23.72 69.97
N TYR A 972 -13.71 24.56 69.60
CA TYR A 972 -13.76 25.22 68.29
C TYR A 972 -12.56 26.14 68.04
N TYR A 973 -12.16 26.91 69.06
CA TYR A 973 -11.06 27.89 68.94
C TYR A 973 -9.69 27.24 68.70
N MET A 974 -9.45 26.05 69.29
CA MET A 974 -8.15 25.37 69.20
C MET A 974 -7.83 24.83 67.80
N LYS A 975 -8.79 24.22 67.09
CA LYS A 975 -8.54 23.63 65.76
C LYS A 975 -8.16 24.67 64.70
N ARG A 976 -8.68 25.90 64.77
CA ARG A 976 -8.41 26.95 63.78
C ARG A 976 -6.93 27.39 63.75
N ARG A 977 -6.25 27.36 64.90
CA ARG A 977 -4.92 27.96 65.08
C ARG A 977 -3.73 27.10 64.61
N TRP A 978 -3.97 25.85 64.19
CA TRP A 978 -2.92 24.95 63.69
C TRP A 978 -2.66 25.08 62.18
N LYS A 979 -3.61 25.59 61.38
CA LYS A 979 -3.45 25.72 59.91
C LYS A 979 -2.50 26.85 59.48
N GLU A 980 -2.23 27.81 60.36
CA GLU A 980 -1.48 29.04 60.01
C GLU A 980 0.02 28.96 60.37
N LYS A 981 0.51 27.82 60.89
CA LYS A 981 1.86 27.73 61.49
C LYS A 981 2.86 26.76 60.84
N LEU A 982 2.49 26.06 59.77
CA LEU A 982 3.45 25.28 58.96
C LEU A 982 4.06 26.06 57.79
N LEU A 983 3.70 27.34 57.62
CA LEU A 983 4.16 28.19 56.51
C LEU A 983 5.27 29.19 56.88
N THR A 984 5.86 29.07 58.07
CA THR A 984 7.02 29.87 58.51
C THR A 984 8.02 29.05 59.35
N LEU A 985 8.70 28.09 58.72
CA LEU A 985 10.04 27.70 59.15
C LEU A 985 11.03 27.97 58.02
N GLN A 986 11.77 29.07 58.18
CA GLN A 986 13.15 29.24 57.71
C GLN A 986 13.35 29.11 56.18
N SER A 987 12.92 30.12 55.43
CA SER A 987 13.84 31.22 55.05
C SER A 987 14.86 31.65 56.12
N VAL A 988 16.14 31.35 55.89
CA VAL A 988 17.30 31.90 56.63
C VAL A 988 18.36 32.34 55.59
N ALA A 989 18.93 33.54 55.79
CA ALA A 989 19.78 34.32 54.86
C ALA A 989 19.06 34.74 53.54
N GLN A 990 18.99 36.01 53.09
CA GLN A 990 19.93 37.16 53.07
C GLN A 990 21.12 36.95 52.12
N ALA A 991 21.48 37.85 51.17
CA ALA A 991 20.86 39.11 50.71
C ALA A 991 21.34 39.49 49.27
N GLN A 992 20.85 40.62 48.73
CA GLN A 992 21.28 41.28 47.46
C GLN A 992 22.69 41.95 47.58
N PRO A 993 23.34 42.50 46.50
CA PRO A 993 22.89 42.77 45.12
C PRO A 993 23.87 42.33 43.97
N ALA A 994 23.57 42.76 42.73
CA ALA A 994 24.34 42.63 41.46
C ALA A 994 25.53 43.66 41.36
N PRO A 995 26.37 43.77 40.28
CA PRO A 995 26.23 43.24 38.89
C PRO A 995 27.54 42.78 38.16
N SER A 996 27.49 42.67 36.81
CA SER A 996 28.58 42.70 35.78
C SER A 996 28.84 41.44 34.90
N GLN A 997 29.71 41.58 33.88
CA GLN A 997 29.87 40.81 32.62
C GLN A 997 31.37 40.44 32.38
N PRO A 998 31.78 39.58 31.41
CA PRO A 998 31.12 38.44 30.74
C PRO A 998 32.07 37.15 30.70
N PRO A 999 32.37 36.39 29.59
CA PRO A 999 32.85 34.98 29.65
C PRO A 999 34.42 34.85 29.63
N PRO A 1000 35.06 33.65 29.85
CA PRO A 1000 35.14 32.53 28.85
C PRO A 1000 35.38 31.09 29.44
N MET A 1001 35.66 30.11 28.56
CA MET A 1001 36.65 28.98 28.62
C MET A 1001 36.86 28.14 29.92
N GLU A 1002 37.19 26.83 29.91
CA GLU A 1002 37.47 25.85 28.83
C GLU A 1002 37.25 24.38 29.31
N LEU A 1003 37.56 23.40 28.44
CA LEU A 1003 37.53 21.94 28.67
C LEU A 1003 38.75 21.45 29.51
N PRO A 1004 38.82 20.14 29.83
CA PRO A 1004 39.63 19.28 28.97
C PRO A 1004 38.93 17.98 28.51
N ALA A 1005 39.40 17.41 27.41
CA ALA A 1005 38.92 16.16 26.81
C ALA A 1005 40.06 15.18 26.53
N GLY A 1006 39.71 13.92 26.28
CA GLY A 1006 40.61 12.87 25.77
C GLY A 1006 40.20 11.48 26.25
N MET A 1007 40.53 10.38 25.57
CA MET A 1007 41.12 10.15 24.23
C MET A 1007 40.94 8.64 23.93
N ALA A 1008 41.08 8.06 22.73
CA ALA A 1008 41.53 8.47 21.39
C ALA A 1008 40.74 7.63 20.34
N GLY A 1009 40.86 7.79 19.01
CA GLY A 1009 41.68 8.69 18.19
C GLY A 1009 42.66 7.93 17.27
N VAL A 1010 42.54 8.16 15.96
CA VAL A 1010 43.48 7.74 14.89
C VAL A 1010 43.67 8.93 13.93
N ALA A 1011 44.83 9.07 13.28
CA ALA A 1011 45.31 10.29 12.61
C ALA A 1011 45.50 10.09 11.07
N GLU A 1012 45.91 11.03 10.20
CA GLU A 1012 46.35 12.45 10.35
C GLU A 1012 46.33 13.23 8.99
N GLY A 1013 46.20 14.57 9.01
CA GLY A 1013 46.69 15.51 7.97
C GLY A 1013 45.91 15.69 6.64
N VAL A 1014 46.02 16.77 5.84
CA VAL A 1014 46.66 18.12 5.95
C VAL A 1014 45.86 19.14 5.07
N ALA A 1015 45.94 20.46 5.34
CA ALA A 1015 45.20 21.58 4.68
C ALA A 1015 46.13 22.44 3.75
N PRO A 1016 45.76 23.62 3.14
CA PRO A 1016 44.57 24.49 3.31
C PRO A 1016 43.95 25.18 2.03
N LEU A 1017 43.01 26.11 2.29
CA LEU A 1017 42.14 26.96 1.42
C LEU A 1017 42.83 28.32 1.02
N PRO A 1018 42.19 29.44 0.58
CA PRO A 1018 40.80 29.77 0.11
C PRO A 1018 40.83 30.57 -1.25
N PRO A 1019 40.03 31.63 -1.60
CA PRO A 1019 38.66 32.10 -1.21
C PRO A 1019 37.69 32.56 -2.36
N GLY A 1020 36.39 32.69 -2.05
CA GLY A 1020 35.52 33.84 -2.46
C GLY A 1020 34.73 33.81 -3.81
N GLU A 1021 33.59 34.52 -3.97
CA GLU A 1021 32.68 35.19 -2.98
C GLU A 1021 31.35 35.70 -3.65
N GLN A 1022 30.31 35.99 -2.83
CA GLN A 1022 29.14 36.92 -3.03
C GLN A 1022 27.75 36.45 -3.57
N GLU A 1023 26.73 37.18 -3.08
CA GLU A 1023 25.26 37.09 -3.22
C GLU A 1023 24.69 38.56 -3.25
N GLU A 1024 23.41 38.95 -3.29
CA GLU A 1024 22.05 38.35 -3.17
C GLU A 1024 21.05 39.25 -3.98
N TYR A 1025 19.77 39.33 -3.60
CA TYR A 1025 18.78 40.41 -3.87
C TYR A 1025 18.12 40.48 -5.27
N GLN A 1026 16.83 40.79 -5.48
CA GLN A 1026 15.61 41.05 -4.65
C GLN A 1026 14.37 40.57 -5.45
N LEU A 1027 13.30 39.95 -4.92
CA LEU A 1027 12.33 40.30 -3.85
C LEU A 1027 11.14 41.19 -4.33
N LYS A 1028 9.90 40.64 -4.31
CA LYS A 1028 8.62 41.35 -4.02
C LYS A 1028 7.39 40.45 -3.80
N THR A 1029 6.45 40.98 -3.01
CA THR A 1029 5.23 40.39 -2.38
C THR A 1029 3.96 41.12 -2.92
N PRO A 1030 2.73 41.13 -2.35
CA PRO A 1030 2.12 40.47 -1.14
C PRO A 1030 0.66 39.93 -1.34
N VAL A 1031 -0.13 39.79 -0.25
CA VAL A 1031 -1.63 39.80 -0.13
C VAL A 1031 -2.36 38.47 0.23
N GLU A 1032 -2.38 38.13 1.53
CA GLU A 1032 -3.50 38.31 2.50
C GLU A 1032 -4.99 38.25 2.02
N THR A 1033 -6.05 37.74 2.71
CA THR A 1033 -6.24 36.88 3.93
C THR A 1033 -7.75 36.53 4.18
N ILE A 1034 -8.05 35.29 4.65
CA ILE A 1034 -9.20 34.84 5.51
C ILE A 1034 -10.64 34.71 4.89
N TYR A 1035 -11.47 33.90 5.58
CA TYR A 1035 -12.95 33.73 5.60
C TYR A 1035 -13.61 32.62 4.75
N GLU A 1036 -14.64 31.89 5.22
CA GLU A 1036 -14.92 31.31 6.57
C GLU A 1036 -16.10 30.29 6.52
N GLU A 1037 -16.34 29.62 7.65
CA GLU A 1037 -17.55 28.86 8.04
C GLU A 1037 -17.96 27.62 7.22
N ALA A 1038 -18.90 26.87 7.79
CA ALA A 1038 -19.35 25.55 7.35
C ALA A 1038 -20.88 25.47 7.36
N LEU A 1039 -21.46 24.44 6.75
CA LEU A 1039 -22.61 23.72 7.32
C LEU A 1039 -22.84 22.37 6.63
N GLU A 1040 -23.75 21.61 7.22
CA GLU A 1040 -24.10 20.22 6.91
C GLU A 1040 -24.83 20.08 5.55
N GLU A 1041 -24.73 18.91 4.92
CA GLU A 1041 -25.81 17.93 4.96
C GLU A 1041 -25.45 16.61 4.27
N GLY A 1042 -26.11 15.54 4.68
CA GLY A 1042 -26.13 14.28 3.96
C GLY A 1042 -27.32 13.42 4.36
N PRO A 1043 -28.27 13.19 3.43
CA PRO A 1043 -29.06 11.97 3.44
C PRO A 1043 -29.04 11.26 2.08
N GLY A 1044 -29.22 9.93 2.09
CA GLY A 1044 -29.50 9.16 0.89
C GLY A 1044 -31.00 9.08 0.59
N GLY A 1045 -31.36 8.36 -0.48
CA GLY A 1045 -32.75 8.07 -0.85
C GLY A 1045 -32.94 8.05 -2.36
N ALA A 1046 -33.78 7.14 -2.85
CA ALA A 1046 -34.08 7.03 -4.28
C ALA A 1046 -35.32 7.85 -4.67
N ALA A 1047 -35.29 8.44 -5.86
CA ALA A 1047 -36.46 8.89 -6.61
C ALA A 1047 -36.22 8.51 -8.10
N VAL A 1048 -37.11 7.82 -8.83
CA VAL A 1048 -38.56 8.01 -9.05
C VAL A 1048 -38.84 9.22 -9.95
N GLU A 1049 -39.32 8.95 -11.17
CA GLU A 1049 -39.99 9.93 -12.03
C GLU A 1049 -41.50 9.65 -12.10
N ARG A 1050 -42.30 10.72 -11.93
CA ARG A 1050 -43.67 10.93 -12.44
C ARG A 1050 -44.84 10.04 -11.97
N GLY A 1051 -45.85 10.70 -11.40
CA GLY A 1051 -47.22 10.68 -11.98
C GLY A 1051 -47.49 12.06 -12.63
N GLU A 1052 -48.59 12.33 -13.33
CA GLU A 1052 -49.78 11.55 -13.73
C GLU A 1052 -50.09 11.88 -15.24
N GLU A 1053 -51.12 11.43 -15.97
CA GLU A 1053 -52.47 10.96 -15.63
C GLU A 1053 -53.13 10.19 -16.82
N VAL A 1054 -54.27 9.51 -16.58
CA VAL A 1054 -55.32 9.07 -17.56
C VAL A 1054 -55.07 7.83 -18.50
N GLN A 1055 -55.69 6.69 -18.13
CA GLN A 1055 -56.43 5.69 -18.97
C GLN A 1055 -55.70 4.87 -20.09
N GLN A 1056 -56.02 3.59 -20.43
CA GLN A 1056 -56.93 2.55 -19.87
C GLN A 1056 -56.60 1.13 -20.47
N VAL A 1057 -57.10 0.05 -19.82
CA VAL A 1057 -57.25 -1.36 -20.33
C VAL A 1057 -55.97 -2.26 -20.44
N ALA A 1058 -56.16 -3.57 -20.27
CA ALA A 1058 -55.20 -4.70 -20.33
C ALA A 1058 -55.93 -5.95 -20.94
N PRO A 1059 -55.52 -7.25 -20.79
CA PRO A 1059 -54.24 -7.89 -20.44
C PRO A 1059 -53.84 -9.14 -21.31
N MET A 1060 -52.55 -9.56 -21.24
CA MET A 1060 -52.08 -10.98 -21.41
C MET A 1060 -52.34 -11.73 -22.77
N PRO A 1061 -51.86 -12.99 -22.99
CA PRO A 1061 -50.48 -13.49 -22.89
C PRO A 1061 -50.04 -14.46 -24.05
N LEU A 1062 -48.81 -15.00 -23.94
CA LEU A 1062 -48.35 -16.34 -24.39
C LEU A 1062 -47.91 -16.60 -25.87
N GLN A 1063 -47.14 -17.69 -25.99
CA GLN A 1063 -46.76 -18.53 -27.16
C GLN A 1063 -45.48 -18.25 -28.00
N THR A 1064 -44.71 -19.33 -28.16
CA THR A 1064 -43.73 -19.69 -29.22
C THR A 1064 -44.48 -20.41 -30.39
N PRO A 1065 -43.89 -20.93 -31.51
CA PRO A 1065 -42.46 -21.19 -31.83
C PRO A 1065 -42.05 -20.92 -33.32
N GLU A 1066 -41.00 -21.64 -33.79
CA GLU A 1066 -40.72 -22.12 -35.18
C GLU A 1066 -39.93 -21.28 -36.22
N ALA A 1067 -39.33 -22.01 -37.17
CA ALA A 1067 -38.49 -21.60 -38.32
C ALA A 1067 -39.22 -21.93 -39.67
N PRO A 1068 -38.67 -21.64 -40.87
CA PRO A 1068 -37.62 -22.43 -41.57
C PRO A 1068 -36.44 -21.54 -42.11
N GLU A 1069 -35.28 -21.98 -42.62
CA GLU A 1069 -34.80 -23.12 -43.45
C GLU A 1069 -34.83 -22.89 -45.00
N VAL A 1070 -33.75 -23.28 -45.72
CA VAL A 1070 -33.68 -23.93 -47.08
C VAL A 1070 -32.32 -23.73 -47.80
N GLU A 1071 -31.62 -24.86 -48.03
CA GLU A 1071 -30.77 -25.36 -49.16
C GLU A 1071 -29.90 -24.45 -50.08
N GLY A 1072 -28.78 -24.93 -50.68
CA GLY A 1072 -28.10 -26.23 -50.54
C GLY A 1072 -27.12 -26.63 -51.69
N ALA A 1073 -26.49 -27.82 -51.52
CA ALA A 1073 -25.69 -28.64 -52.48
C ALA A 1073 -24.34 -28.11 -53.08
N GLY A 1074 -23.30 -28.92 -53.30
CA GLY A 1074 -23.04 -30.31 -52.84
C GLY A 1074 -21.92 -31.10 -53.59
N ALA A 1075 -21.28 -32.06 -52.89
CA ALA A 1075 -20.51 -33.25 -53.36
C ALA A 1075 -19.13 -33.08 -54.10
N ALA A 1076 -18.14 -34.00 -53.99
CA ALA A 1076 -17.85 -35.07 -53.00
C ALA A 1076 -16.43 -35.73 -53.13
N ALA A 1077 -15.84 -36.14 -51.98
CA ALA A 1077 -14.89 -37.27 -51.73
C ALA A 1077 -13.45 -37.23 -52.35
N VAL A 1078 -12.42 -38.03 -51.96
CA VAL A 1078 -12.33 -39.33 -51.21
C VAL A 1078 -11.03 -39.50 -50.34
N ALA A 1079 -11.17 -39.99 -49.10
CA ALA A 1079 -10.26 -40.79 -48.21
C ALA A 1079 -8.87 -40.31 -47.68
N GLY A 1080 -8.47 -40.93 -46.54
CA GLY A 1080 -7.22 -40.77 -45.72
C GLY A 1080 -7.53 -40.13 -44.36
N ASP A 1081 -7.61 -40.81 -43.19
CA ASP A 1081 -6.61 -41.62 -42.44
C ASP A 1081 -5.33 -40.82 -42.09
N GLU A 1082 -4.83 -40.72 -40.84
CA GLU A 1082 -5.18 -41.40 -39.57
C GLU A 1082 -4.89 -40.53 -38.29
N VAL A 1083 -5.11 -41.15 -37.12
CA VAL A 1083 -5.18 -40.68 -35.70
C VAL A 1083 -4.01 -39.85 -35.10
N VAL A 1084 -4.29 -39.20 -33.96
CA VAL A 1084 -3.41 -38.68 -32.87
C VAL A 1084 -2.88 -37.24 -33.03
N GLY A 1085 -3.15 -36.39 -32.01
CA GLY A 1085 -2.61 -35.03 -31.85
C GLY A 1085 -3.43 -34.19 -30.88
#